data_AF-A0A023BDA0-F1
#
_entry.id   AF-A0A023BDA0-F1
#
_cell.length_a   1.000
_cell.length_b   1.000
_cell.length_c   1.000
_cell.angle_alpha   90.00
_cell.angle_beta   90.00
_cell.angle_gamma   90.00
#
_symmetry.space_group_name_H-M   'P 1'
#
loop_
_entity.id
_entity.type
_entity.pdbx_description
1 polymer ?
#
loop_
_entity_poly.entity_id
_entity_poly.type
_entity_poly.pdbx_seq_one_letter_code
_entity_poly.pdbx_strand_id
1 'polypeptide(L)'
;MRVHQSDHRYSVFRCCVVVLGGFNSEVRGADSNQTNEQFRGVSTQGGFSNVDDGVVVGGHFSIREAQDIVGDLVQDYLSSRLPRKAPKIQANDLDWIMDYIERVLADHTPKGAAGGWCKWRWIWLAGVLYDNLDRRRVLALLERCAAKVSRPPDITDQWFLAKFLQGFLTTHTMHKLSGLLGATSEEGCESTLIIHDWTMGRHFVRFPATTESERQVVYSMLRIAHWLFATKEEKGNFQKVLMVDGHWTSVDDLAIEMTSFLYTLWGPERFRIMTRTVRKLLPVNAQMSDACFLACFLRAVGCLDQKPIRTFCADIGFSFQGENKLWIIADQGPEIFRRLPQIKLQTNGPLNASTTVNQVGPSSNVTPSFHDVPSKVRVGQPVDAHVEEVQKFVADMIHEFRNKIGESSLAMKPVGNAGVHEKVLRNLEQKTLNPKRITTCLAADTGACGWRRARLAGELYDRLDRGRLVALLERCATVVRRPAGMSDQWYLAKLIQSFVTGEAVTRLSLRIGINQVQRPRVKQRPKRMLNMPDIVMERHFCGLPETNENNKLIIWSVCQVMSWLLKTRLREPYFKLIAGRDTHYWFGINTGIIELTAFLFRLWGPERFRSVAKFARTLLPVTAAEISDACFLGCFLRGMSSTCIRVFHTLCSTTGFSYTRDELEMPKPCKDEGPEFFGRLPPNWETITTEDFNVESHPRVLSQSVAHFETAPHTHGSDSKIGLLPVAADPLTADPADPVTADPVIPTPVALVTHPRTPAMVNHSAMVNHPAMVNHAAMVNHPAMVNHAAMVNHPAMVVLSPISHEDASRSAMQHAAALHARLCASYEALDLRKRTGVENEESWGGKRGKFPDAPGSTRKRP
;
A
#
# COMPACT_ATOMS: atom_id res chain seq x y z
N MET A 1 12.84 34.41 -6.61
CA MET A 1 12.34 33.66 -5.43
C MET A 1 13.28 32.49 -5.14
N ARG A 2 13.38 31.98 -3.91
CA ARG A 2 14.12 30.74 -3.59
C ARG A 2 13.18 29.75 -2.90
N VAL A 3 13.07 28.54 -3.43
CA VAL A 3 12.33 27.43 -2.82
C VAL A 3 13.34 26.52 -2.11
N HIS A 4 13.05 26.13 -0.87
CA HIS A 4 13.78 25.07 -0.16
C HIS A 4 12.78 23.99 0.24
N GLN A 5 12.88 22.80 -0.38
CA GLN A 5 12.16 21.61 0.08
C GLN A 5 12.96 20.90 1.18
N SER A 6 12.25 20.26 2.11
CA SER A 6 12.82 19.56 3.27
C SER A 6 12.68 18.04 3.15
N ASP A 7 13.78 17.30 3.32
CA ASP A 7 13.85 15.83 3.26
C ASP A 7 12.75 15.12 4.08
N HIS A 8 11.85 14.39 3.41
CA HIS A 8 10.98 13.40 4.05
C HIS A 8 11.63 12.02 4.06
N ARG A 9 12.32 11.69 5.15
CA ARG A 9 12.87 10.35 5.39
C ARG A 9 11.79 9.41 5.93
N TYR A 10 11.34 8.47 5.11
CA TYR A 10 10.71 7.22 5.56
C TYR A 10 11.41 6.02 4.93
N SER A 11 11.68 5.00 5.75
CA SER A 11 12.41 3.80 5.33
C SER A 11 11.51 2.85 4.54
N VAL A 12 11.97 2.46 3.35
CA VAL A 12 11.38 1.38 2.55
C VAL A 12 12.44 0.28 2.42
N PHE A 13 12.42 -0.66 3.36
CA PHE A 13 13.26 -1.87 3.35
C PHE A 13 12.48 -3.08 3.89
N ARG A 14 11.93 -3.87 2.96
CA ARG A 14 11.36 -5.24 3.06
C ARG A 14 10.78 -5.58 1.68
N CYS A 15 10.88 -6.79 1.14
CA CYS A 15 11.49 -8.04 1.64
C CYS A 15 12.72 -8.44 0.80
N CYS A 16 13.52 -9.42 1.28
CA CYS A 16 14.46 -10.32 0.54
C CYS A 16 15.62 -10.87 1.44
N VAL A 17 15.34 -11.31 2.67
CA VAL A 17 16.41 -11.73 3.63
C VAL A 17 16.14 -13.10 4.27
N VAL A 18 15.40 -13.99 3.59
CA VAL A 18 15.16 -15.39 4.05
C VAL A 18 15.08 -16.39 2.86
N VAL A 19 15.87 -16.18 1.79
CA VAL A 19 16.10 -17.21 0.74
C VAL A 19 17.52 -17.05 0.17
N LEU A 20 18.56 -17.24 0.98
CA LEU A 20 19.95 -17.45 0.53
C LEU A 20 20.68 -18.31 1.58
N GLY A 21 20.54 -19.62 1.44
CA GLY A 21 21.13 -20.63 2.32
C GLY A 21 21.01 -22.01 1.68
N GLY A 22 21.70 -22.21 0.54
CA GLY A 22 21.51 -23.40 -0.30
C GLY A 22 22.14 -23.31 -1.69
N PHE A 23 23.37 -22.77 -1.79
CA PHE A 23 24.24 -22.88 -2.98
C PHE A 23 25.70 -22.68 -2.54
N ASN A 24 26.34 -23.73 -2.01
CA ASN A 24 27.77 -23.69 -1.69
C ASN A 24 28.39 -25.10 -1.59
N SER A 25 28.31 -25.86 -2.67
CA SER A 25 29.02 -27.13 -2.88
C SER A 25 29.32 -27.30 -4.37
N GLU A 26 30.42 -28.00 -4.68
CA GLU A 26 30.75 -28.53 -6.01
C GLU A 26 30.91 -27.51 -7.18
N VAL A 27 32.07 -26.85 -7.24
CA VAL A 27 33.01 -27.02 -8.38
C VAL A 27 34.45 -26.81 -7.85
N ARG A 28 35.29 -27.86 -7.85
CA ARG A 28 36.76 -27.70 -7.74
C ARG A 28 37.53 -28.96 -8.14
N GLY A 29 38.34 -28.85 -9.19
CA GLY A 29 39.29 -29.88 -9.65
C GLY A 29 38.67 -30.98 -10.53
N ALA A 30 39.39 -31.56 -11.48
CA ALA A 30 40.70 -31.18 -12.03
C ALA A 30 40.91 -31.79 -13.42
N ASP A 31 41.83 -31.22 -14.22
CA ASP A 31 42.31 -31.83 -15.47
C ASP A 31 43.20 -33.05 -15.20
N SER A 32 43.01 -34.14 -15.96
CA SER A 32 44.11 -34.96 -16.49
C SER A 32 43.58 -36.04 -17.45
N ASN A 33 44.43 -36.51 -18.37
CA ASN A 33 44.11 -37.51 -19.39
C ASN A 33 44.13 -38.96 -18.84
N GLN A 34 43.59 -39.90 -19.63
CA GLN A 34 44.34 -41.02 -20.27
C GLN A 34 43.70 -42.43 -20.17
N THR A 35 43.47 -43.03 -21.34
CA THR A 35 43.43 -44.48 -21.70
C THR A 35 42.35 -45.47 -21.21
N ASN A 36 41.91 -46.27 -22.20
CA ASN A 36 41.62 -47.71 -22.22
C ASN A 36 40.27 -48.32 -21.74
N GLU A 37 39.52 -48.76 -22.75
CA GLU A 37 39.10 -50.16 -23.01
C GLU A 37 38.10 -50.92 -22.11
N GLN A 38 37.06 -51.47 -22.77
CA GLN A 38 36.36 -52.77 -22.58
C GLN A 38 35.83 -53.13 -21.16
N PHE A 39 34.58 -53.56 -20.96
CA PHE A 39 33.98 -54.78 -21.55
C PHE A 39 32.42 -54.80 -21.47
N ARG A 40 31.81 -55.80 -22.12
CA ARG A 40 30.37 -56.15 -22.29
C ARG A 40 29.37 -55.90 -21.12
N GLY A 41 28.10 -55.67 -21.46
CA GLY A 41 26.94 -55.77 -20.53
C GLY A 41 25.55 -55.80 -21.21
N VAL A 42 25.15 -56.94 -21.77
CA VAL A 42 23.89 -57.16 -22.52
C VAL A 42 22.64 -57.17 -21.62
N SER A 43 21.55 -56.47 -21.99
CA SER A 43 20.22 -57.11 -22.18
C SER A 43 19.14 -56.23 -22.86
N THR A 44 18.11 -56.94 -23.32
CA THR A 44 16.86 -56.51 -23.99
C THR A 44 15.84 -55.87 -23.01
N GLN A 45 14.65 -55.36 -23.37
CA GLN A 45 13.84 -55.42 -24.59
C GLN A 45 12.76 -54.30 -24.61
N GLY A 46 12.07 -54.11 -25.74
CA GLY A 46 10.73 -53.50 -25.77
C GLY A 46 10.68 -52.10 -26.37
N GLY A 47 10.18 -51.98 -27.60
CA GLY A 47 9.85 -50.70 -28.23
C GLY A 47 8.41 -50.68 -28.75
N PHE A 48 7.92 -49.49 -29.07
CA PHE A 48 6.77 -49.29 -29.95
C PHE A 48 7.02 -48.07 -30.87
N SER A 49 6.30 -48.03 -31.99
CA SER A 49 6.65 -47.24 -33.17
C SER A 49 5.92 -45.90 -33.29
N ASN A 50 6.62 -44.94 -33.90
CA ASN A 50 6.15 -43.82 -34.74
C ASN A 50 4.70 -43.32 -34.58
N VAL A 51 4.58 -42.06 -34.16
CA VAL A 51 3.59 -41.10 -34.68
C VAL A 51 4.35 -39.81 -35.00
N ASP A 52 3.97 -39.10 -36.06
CA ASP A 52 4.66 -37.88 -36.51
C ASP A 52 4.57 -36.72 -35.51
N ASP A 53 5.71 -36.32 -34.96
CA ASP A 53 5.83 -35.05 -34.22
C ASP A 53 5.80 -33.88 -35.22
N GLY A 54 4.59 -33.35 -35.45
CA GLY A 54 4.40 -32.08 -36.14
C GLY A 54 5.01 -30.94 -35.34
N VAL A 55 6.28 -30.60 -35.61
CA VAL A 55 7.09 -29.67 -34.81
C VAL A 55 6.49 -28.26 -34.80
N VAL A 56 5.62 -27.99 -33.82
CA VAL A 56 5.20 -26.64 -33.47
C VAL A 56 6.40 -25.93 -32.85
N VAL A 57 7.15 -25.20 -33.67
CA VAL A 57 8.26 -24.34 -33.23
C VAL A 57 7.69 -23.11 -32.50
N GLY A 58 7.14 -23.35 -31.31
CA GLY A 58 6.66 -22.35 -30.36
C GLY A 58 7.85 -21.62 -29.72
N GLY A 59 8.55 -20.82 -30.53
CA GLY A 59 9.73 -20.07 -30.08
C GLY A 59 9.42 -19.25 -28.84
N HIS A 60 9.97 -19.65 -27.69
CA HIS A 60 9.73 -19.00 -26.41
C HIS A 60 10.31 -17.58 -26.40
N PHE A 61 9.47 -16.60 -26.74
CA PHE A 61 9.81 -15.17 -26.70
C PHE A 61 10.39 -14.81 -25.33
N SER A 62 11.67 -14.41 -25.34
CA SER A 62 12.46 -14.35 -24.11
C SER A 62 12.30 -12.99 -23.41
N ILE A 63 12.52 -12.98 -22.09
CA ILE A 63 12.58 -11.71 -21.33
C ILE A 63 13.74 -10.83 -21.84
N ARG A 64 14.81 -11.44 -22.37
CA ARG A 64 15.93 -10.71 -22.98
C ARG A 64 15.48 -9.97 -24.25
N GLU A 65 14.86 -10.67 -25.19
CA GLU A 65 14.30 -10.05 -26.42
C GLU A 65 13.30 -8.93 -26.10
N ALA A 66 12.51 -9.10 -25.03
CA ALA A 66 11.61 -8.06 -24.53
C ALA A 66 12.33 -6.88 -23.84
N GLN A 67 13.48 -7.11 -23.18
CA GLN A 67 14.35 -6.05 -22.65
C GLN A 67 15.02 -5.28 -23.79
N ASP A 68 15.52 -5.97 -24.82
CA ASP A 68 16.14 -5.40 -26.01
C ASP A 68 15.15 -4.41 -26.69
N ILE A 69 13.93 -4.87 -27.00
CA ILE A 69 12.86 -4.04 -27.61
C ILE A 69 12.47 -2.83 -26.74
N VAL A 70 12.46 -2.98 -25.41
CA VAL A 70 12.15 -1.88 -24.49
C VAL A 70 13.31 -0.87 -24.41
N GLY A 71 14.55 -1.34 -24.50
CA GLY A 71 15.74 -0.50 -24.66
C GLY A 71 15.67 0.32 -25.94
N ASP A 72 15.41 -0.33 -27.08
CA ASP A 72 15.28 0.30 -28.39
C ASP A 72 14.15 1.34 -28.44
N LEU A 73 12.99 1.05 -27.86
CA LEU A 73 11.88 2.02 -27.74
C LEU A 73 12.26 3.29 -26.97
N VAL A 74 13.08 3.15 -25.92
CA VAL A 74 13.58 4.28 -25.14
C VAL A 74 14.68 5.04 -25.89
N GLN A 75 15.58 4.34 -26.59
CA GLN A 75 16.63 4.98 -27.38
C GLN A 75 16.06 5.70 -28.62
N ASP A 76 15.07 5.14 -29.32
CA ASP A 76 14.33 5.82 -30.39
C ASP A 76 13.66 7.11 -29.87
N TYR A 77 12.90 7.00 -28.78
CA TYR A 77 12.20 8.16 -28.21
C TYR A 77 13.17 9.31 -27.90
N LEU A 78 14.32 8.99 -27.29
CA LEU A 78 15.33 9.96 -26.89
C LEU A 78 16.18 10.47 -28.06
N SER A 79 16.46 9.64 -29.07
CA SER A 79 17.22 10.02 -30.27
C SER A 79 16.39 10.84 -31.26
N SER A 80 15.06 10.71 -31.23
CA SER A 80 14.14 11.55 -32.01
C SER A 80 14.11 13.03 -31.58
N ARG A 81 14.83 13.40 -30.53
CA ARG A 81 14.95 14.76 -30.01
C ARG A 81 16.33 15.34 -30.33
N LEU A 82 16.33 16.60 -30.78
CA LEU A 82 17.57 17.32 -31.14
C LEU A 82 18.58 17.31 -29.97
N PRO A 83 19.86 16.97 -30.22
CA PRO A 83 20.87 16.90 -29.17
C PRO A 83 21.12 18.27 -28.56
N ARG A 84 20.64 18.49 -27.34
CA ARG A 84 21.00 19.69 -26.54
C ARG A 84 22.52 19.67 -26.33
N LYS A 85 23.19 20.73 -26.76
CA LYS A 85 24.65 20.90 -26.64
C LYS A 85 25.06 20.77 -25.16
N ALA A 86 25.96 19.83 -24.87
CA ALA A 86 26.41 19.58 -23.50
C ALA A 86 27.06 20.85 -22.88
N PRO A 87 26.88 21.10 -21.57
CA PRO A 87 27.56 22.20 -20.89
C PRO A 87 29.08 22.03 -20.97
N LYS A 88 29.80 23.14 -21.20
CA LYS A 88 31.28 23.14 -21.11
C LYS A 88 31.68 23.18 -19.63
N ILE A 89 32.02 22.03 -19.08
CA ILE A 89 32.56 21.88 -17.72
C ILE A 89 34.07 22.20 -17.76
N GLN A 90 34.63 22.79 -16.69
CA GLN A 90 36.07 23.07 -16.63
C GLN A 90 36.84 21.82 -16.17
N ALA A 91 38.04 21.60 -16.71
CA ALA A 91 38.88 20.45 -16.35
C ALA A 91 39.12 20.35 -14.83
N ASN A 92 39.39 21.48 -14.18
CA ASN A 92 39.63 21.56 -12.73
C ASN A 92 38.42 21.09 -11.90
N ASP A 93 37.19 21.30 -12.38
CA ASP A 93 35.98 20.81 -11.70
C ASP A 93 35.84 19.29 -11.86
N LEU A 94 36.19 18.75 -13.03
CA LEU A 94 36.14 17.31 -13.33
C LEU A 94 37.12 16.50 -12.47
N ASP A 95 38.36 16.97 -12.33
CA ASP A 95 39.34 16.33 -11.43
C ASP A 95 38.92 16.45 -9.96
N TRP A 96 38.43 17.61 -9.50
CA TRP A 96 37.91 17.77 -8.14
C TRP A 96 36.74 16.81 -7.85
N ILE A 97 35.84 16.62 -8.82
CA ILE A 97 34.71 15.69 -8.72
C ILE A 97 35.21 14.24 -8.58
N MET A 98 36.20 13.82 -9.37
CA MET A 98 36.77 12.47 -9.25
C MET A 98 37.50 12.25 -7.93
N ASP A 99 38.39 13.17 -7.54
CA ASP A 99 39.09 13.11 -6.25
C ASP A 99 38.10 13.09 -5.07
N TYR A 100 36.96 13.79 -5.19
CA TYR A 100 35.90 13.74 -4.20
C TYR A 100 35.19 12.38 -4.16
N ILE A 101 34.83 11.81 -5.31
CA ILE A 101 34.21 10.48 -5.37
C ILE A 101 35.18 9.42 -4.83
N GLU A 102 36.46 9.44 -5.24
CA GLU A 102 37.50 8.51 -4.80
C GLU A 102 37.76 8.55 -3.29
N ARG A 103 37.66 9.71 -2.64
CA ARG A 103 37.70 9.81 -1.17
C ARG A 103 36.45 9.23 -0.51
N VAL A 104 35.26 9.53 -1.03
CA VAL A 104 34.01 8.92 -0.51
C VAL A 104 34.02 7.39 -0.68
N LEU A 105 34.64 6.86 -1.75
CA LEU A 105 34.88 5.42 -1.92
C LEU A 105 35.78 4.82 -0.85
N ALA A 106 36.85 5.51 -0.44
CA ALA A 106 37.78 5.00 0.55
C ALA A 106 37.07 4.80 1.90
N ASP A 107 36.43 5.87 2.39
CA ASP A 107 35.96 5.99 3.77
C ASP A 107 34.66 5.22 4.09
N HIS A 108 33.86 4.87 3.07
CA HIS A 108 32.49 4.40 3.27
C HIS A 108 32.27 2.93 2.89
N THR A 109 31.37 2.28 3.63
CA THR A 109 30.70 1.04 3.23
C THR A 109 29.31 1.35 2.64
N PRO A 110 28.81 0.54 1.68
CA PRO A 110 27.53 0.80 1.02
C PRO A 110 26.37 0.72 2.00
N LYS A 111 25.53 1.76 2.07
CA LYS A 111 24.34 1.76 2.93
C LYS A 111 23.14 1.10 2.24
N GLY A 112 23.34 -0.17 1.85
CA GLY A 112 22.30 -1.03 1.28
C GLY A 112 21.97 -0.73 -0.18
N ALA A 113 22.96 -0.74 -1.07
CA ALA A 113 22.75 -0.54 -2.52
C ALA A 113 21.92 -1.66 -3.22
N ALA A 114 21.51 -2.70 -2.48
CA ALA A 114 20.87 -3.92 -2.97
C ALA A 114 19.37 -3.81 -3.34
N GLY A 115 18.79 -2.60 -3.40
CA GLY A 115 17.46 -2.43 -4.00
C GLY A 115 17.56 -2.53 -5.53
N GLY A 116 16.71 -3.32 -6.18
CA GLY A 116 16.76 -3.63 -7.63
C GLY A 116 16.43 -2.47 -8.61
N TRP A 117 16.69 -1.22 -8.21
CA TRP A 117 16.31 0.00 -8.92
C TRP A 117 17.29 1.15 -8.71
N CYS A 118 17.16 2.19 -9.53
CA CYS A 118 17.90 3.45 -9.43
C CYS A 118 16.97 4.65 -9.72
N LYS A 119 17.18 5.79 -9.05
CA LYS A 119 16.43 7.03 -9.33
C LYS A 119 16.99 7.78 -10.53
N TRP A 120 16.11 8.40 -11.32
CA TRP A 120 16.44 9.15 -12.54
C TRP A 120 17.66 10.06 -12.39
N ARG A 121 17.67 10.92 -11.37
CA ARG A 121 18.77 11.85 -11.08
C ARG A 121 20.16 11.20 -10.93
N TRP A 122 20.24 9.95 -10.43
CA TRP A 122 21.50 9.22 -10.30
C TRP A 122 21.93 8.58 -11.62
N ILE A 123 20.95 8.13 -12.41
CA ILE A 123 21.14 7.58 -13.77
C ILE A 123 21.64 8.69 -14.71
N TRP A 124 21.00 9.87 -14.65
CA TRP A 124 21.45 11.08 -15.34
C TRP A 124 22.86 11.50 -14.89
N LEU A 125 23.12 11.58 -13.58
CA LEU A 125 24.44 12.00 -13.07
C LEU A 125 25.54 11.04 -13.52
N ALA A 126 25.31 9.73 -13.48
CA ALA A 126 26.28 8.75 -13.95
C ALA A 126 26.58 8.87 -15.45
N GLY A 127 25.56 9.11 -16.28
CA GLY A 127 25.75 9.35 -17.72
C GLY A 127 26.53 10.63 -18.01
N VAL A 128 26.27 11.73 -17.27
CA VAL A 128 27.05 12.98 -17.40
C VAL A 128 28.50 12.79 -16.92
N LEU A 129 28.72 12.08 -15.82
CA LEU A 129 30.06 11.81 -15.31
C LEU A 129 30.86 10.88 -16.24
N TYR A 130 30.29 9.77 -16.71
CA TYR A 130 30.99 8.82 -17.58
C TYR A 130 31.42 9.45 -18.92
N ASP A 131 30.64 10.41 -19.45
CA ASP A 131 30.91 11.07 -20.72
C ASP A 131 31.90 12.25 -20.64
N ASN A 132 32.14 12.83 -19.45
CA ASN A 132 32.98 14.02 -19.28
C ASN A 132 34.28 13.78 -18.49
N LEU A 133 34.37 12.68 -17.73
CA LEU A 133 35.57 12.32 -16.98
C LEU A 133 36.52 11.46 -17.83
N ASP A 134 37.79 11.35 -17.41
CA ASP A 134 38.69 10.37 -18.03
C ASP A 134 38.14 8.95 -17.84
N ARG A 135 37.88 8.29 -18.96
CA ARG A 135 37.33 6.94 -19.01
C ARG A 135 38.25 5.91 -18.33
N ARG A 136 39.58 6.11 -18.32
CA ARG A 136 40.50 5.20 -17.62
C ARG A 136 40.35 5.32 -16.10
N ARG A 137 40.36 6.54 -15.54
CA ARG A 137 40.06 6.79 -14.12
C ARG A 137 38.68 6.23 -13.74
N VAL A 138 37.65 6.41 -14.59
CA VAL A 138 36.29 5.89 -14.31
C VAL A 138 36.21 4.35 -14.38
N LEU A 139 36.91 3.68 -15.30
CA LEU A 139 36.95 2.22 -15.31
C LEU A 139 37.67 1.67 -14.06
N ALA A 140 38.84 2.21 -13.73
CA ALA A 140 39.56 1.86 -12.50
C ALA A 140 38.77 2.20 -11.22
N LEU A 141 37.89 3.22 -11.25
CA LEU A 141 36.92 3.52 -10.20
C LEU A 141 35.91 2.36 -10.05
N LEU A 142 35.33 1.92 -11.16
CA LEU A 142 34.30 0.87 -11.19
C LEU A 142 34.84 -0.51 -10.83
N GLU A 143 36.10 -0.83 -11.17
CA GLU A 143 36.79 -2.03 -10.72
C GLU A 143 36.97 -2.05 -9.19
N ARG A 144 37.47 -0.95 -8.62
CA ARG A 144 37.56 -0.78 -7.14
C ARG A 144 36.19 -0.80 -6.47
N CYS A 145 35.13 -0.34 -7.15
CA CYS A 145 33.76 -0.46 -6.68
C CYS A 145 33.26 -1.91 -6.73
N ALA A 146 33.56 -2.66 -7.81
CA ALA A 146 33.17 -4.06 -7.98
C ALA A 146 33.79 -4.97 -6.90
N ALA A 147 35.02 -4.67 -6.47
CA ALA A 147 35.67 -5.33 -5.34
C ALA A 147 35.00 -5.06 -3.97
N LYS A 148 34.23 -3.97 -3.84
CA LYS A 148 33.45 -3.65 -2.61
C LYS A 148 31.96 -4.00 -2.71
N VAL A 149 31.41 -4.08 -3.93
CA VAL A 149 30.00 -4.37 -4.22
C VAL A 149 29.95 -5.21 -5.48
N SER A 150 29.51 -6.47 -5.38
CA SER A 150 29.35 -7.34 -6.55
C SER A 150 28.53 -6.65 -7.64
N ARG A 151 29.16 -6.45 -8.81
CA ARG A 151 28.52 -5.96 -10.03
C ARG A 151 27.70 -7.11 -10.63
N PRO A 152 26.36 -7.00 -10.75
CA PRO A 152 25.58 -8.06 -11.39
C PRO A 152 26.00 -8.22 -12.86
N PRO A 153 25.93 -9.45 -13.41
CA PRO A 153 26.26 -9.70 -14.81
C PRO A 153 25.39 -8.86 -15.76
N ASP A 154 25.94 -8.60 -16.94
CA ASP A 154 25.35 -7.83 -18.04
C ASP A 154 24.98 -6.36 -17.75
N ILE A 155 25.21 -5.84 -16.53
CA ILE A 155 24.93 -4.44 -16.21
C ILE A 155 26.00 -3.50 -16.77
N THR A 156 25.59 -2.43 -17.47
CA THR A 156 26.49 -1.42 -18.08
C THR A 156 27.29 -0.64 -17.03
N ASP A 157 28.43 -0.07 -17.45
CA ASP A 157 29.28 0.74 -16.57
C ASP A 157 28.52 1.93 -15.98
N GLN A 158 27.75 2.63 -16.82
CA GLN A 158 27.00 3.81 -16.44
C GLN A 158 25.85 3.47 -15.49
N TRP A 159 25.21 2.29 -15.66
CA TRP A 159 24.19 1.84 -14.71
C TRP A 159 24.83 1.42 -13.38
N PHE A 160 25.94 0.68 -13.41
CA PHE A 160 26.67 0.32 -12.18
C PHE A 160 27.15 1.58 -11.43
N LEU A 161 27.65 2.59 -12.14
CA LEU A 161 28.00 3.91 -11.59
C LEU A 161 26.77 4.61 -10.98
N ALA A 162 25.60 4.61 -11.64
CA ALA A 162 24.37 5.21 -11.10
C ALA A 162 23.93 4.55 -9.79
N LYS A 163 23.95 3.21 -9.77
CA LYS A 163 23.64 2.39 -8.58
C LYS A 163 24.62 2.66 -7.44
N PHE A 164 25.89 2.83 -7.79
CA PHE A 164 26.94 3.16 -6.85
C PHE A 164 26.72 4.54 -6.22
N LEU A 165 26.57 5.58 -7.05
CA LEU A 165 26.34 6.96 -6.60
C LEU A 165 25.10 7.05 -5.69
N GLN A 166 24.02 6.33 -6.02
CA GLN A 166 22.82 6.22 -5.19
C GLN A 166 23.07 5.59 -3.81
N GLY A 167 23.98 4.62 -3.70
CA GLY A 167 24.25 3.89 -2.45
C GLY A 167 25.19 4.62 -1.48
N PHE A 168 25.91 5.64 -1.96
CA PHE A 168 27.00 6.30 -1.23
C PHE A 168 26.81 7.82 -1.07
N LEU A 169 26.31 8.52 -2.10
CA LEU A 169 26.19 9.97 -2.07
C LEU A 169 24.85 10.44 -1.48
N THR A 170 24.87 11.58 -0.80
CA THR A 170 23.63 12.19 -0.28
C THR A 170 22.91 13.00 -1.37
N THR A 171 21.61 13.26 -1.20
CA THR A 171 20.86 14.21 -2.07
C THR A 171 21.57 15.58 -2.14
N HIS A 172 22.08 16.07 -1.02
CA HIS A 172 22.80 17.34 -0.97
C HIS A 172 24.12 17.30 -1.75
N THR A 173 24.87 16.20 -1.64
CA THR A 173 26.08 15.95 -2.43
C THR A 173 25.77 15.96 -3.93
N MET A 174 24.68 15.29 -4.34
CA MET A 174 24.22 15.25 -5.73
C MET A 174 23.93 16.66 -6.28
N HIS A 175 23.18 17.50 -5.55
CA HIS A 175 22.94 18.88 -5.98
C HIS A 175 24.24 19.71 -6.08
N LYS A 176 25.23 19.48 -5.19
CA LYS A 176 26.55 20.13 -5.31
C LYS A 176 27.28 19.69 -6.59
N LEU A 177 27.28 18.39 -6.90
CA LEU A 177 27.89 17.86 -8.12
C LEU A 177 27.18 18.39 -9.37
N SER A 178 25.84 18.36 -9.42
CA SER A 178 25.06 18.92 -10.53
C SER A 178 25.37 20.41 -10.77
N GLY A 179 25.54 21.20 -9.71
CA GLY A 179 25.92 22.61 -9.82
C GLY A 179 27.32 22.84 -10.39
N LEU A 180 28.30 21.97 -10.07
CA LEU A 180 29.65 22.01 -10.65
C LEU A 180 29.66 21.55 -12.12
N LEU A 181 28.79 20.60 -12.47
CA LEU A 181 28.59 20.15 -13.86
C LEU A 181 27.78 21.17 -14.71
N GLY A 182 27.43 22.33 -14.15
CA GLY A 182 26.66 23.38 -14.83
C GLY A 182 25.20 23.02 -15.13
N ALA A 183 24.68 21.96 -14.53
CA ALA A 183 23.37 21.41 -14.87
C ALA A 183 22.21 22.22 -14.27
N THR A 184 21.20 22.45 -15.09
CA THR A 184 19.93 23.09 -14.71
C THR A 184 19.03 22.11 -13.93
N SER A 185 18.05 22.64 -13.21
CA SER A 185 17.02 21.83 -12.53
C SER A 185 16.17 21.03 -13.52
N GLU A 186 15.98 21.55 -14.73
CA GLU A 186 15.20 20.89 -15.80
C GLU A 186 15.80 19.57 -16.27
N GLU A 187 17.13 19.38 -16.19
CA GLU A 187 17.83 18.20 -16.69
C GLU A 187 17.54 16.90 -15.91
N GLY A 188 16.74 16.98 -14.85
CA GLY A 188 16.26 15.80 -14.11
C GLY A 188 17.11 15.44 -12.90
N CYS A 189 18.04 16.31 -12.49
CA CYS A 189 18.75 16.18 -11.21
C CYS A 189 17.80 16.21 -9.99
N GLU A 190 16.64 16.87 -10.11
CA GLU A 190 15.60 16.84 -9.06
C GLU A 190 14.68 15.60 -9.15
N SER A 191 14.60 14.94 -10.32
CA SER A 191 13.59 13.91 -10.59
C SER A 191 13.77 12.65 -9.73
N THR A 192 12.68 12.28 -9.04
CA THR A 192 12.63 11.15 -8.10
C THR A 192 12.17 9.84 -8.71
N LEU A 193 11.80 9.83 -10.00
CA LEU A 193 11.30 8.66 -10.74
C LEU A 193 12.26 7.46 -10.63
N ILE A 194 11.70 6.24 -10.57
CA ILE A 194 12.44 5.01 -10.20
C ILE A 194 12.44 4.03 -11.37
N ILE A 195 13.60 3.81 -11.98
CA ILE A 195 13.78 2.81 -13.05
C ILE A 195 14.42 1.55 -12.46
N HIS A 196 13.99 0.37 -12.92
CA HIS A 196 14.45 -0.91 -12.39
C HIS A 196 15.62 -1.48 -13.19
N ASP A 197 16.54 -2.17 -12.51
CA ASP A 197 17.73 -2.78 -13.11
C ASP A 197 17.32 -3.76 -14.24
N TRP A 198 16.22 -4.47 -14.01
CA TRP A 198 15.60 -5.42 -14.93
C TRP A 198 15.02 -4.82 -16.23
N THR A 199 15.00 -3.49 -16.36
CA THR A 199 14.43 -2.82 -17.54
C THR A 199 15.45 -2.02 -18.34
N MET A 200 16.49 -1.48 -17.70
CA MET A 200 17.52 -0.68 -18.36
C MET A 200 18.96 -1.08 -18.03
N GLY A 201 19.20 -1.96 -17.05
CA GLY A 201 20.56 -2.27 -16.59
C GLY A 201 21.50 -2.77 -17.68
N ARG A 202 20.96 -3.49 -18.68
CA ARG A 202 21.68 -4.00 -19.86
C ARG A 202 21.81 -3.00 -21.02
N HIS A 203 20.90 -2.02 -21.14
CA HIS A 203 20.75 -1.14 -22.32
C HIS A 203 21.05 0.34 -22.03
N PHE A 204 21.34 0.68 -20.77
CA PHE A 204 21.60 2.06 -20.37
C PHE A 204 23.01 2.50 -20.75
N VAL A 205 23.10 3.24 -21.85
CA VAL A 205 24.29 4.01 -22.23
C VAL A 205 24.27 5.37 -21.50
N ARG A 206 23.32 6.23 -21.86
CA ARG A 206 23.09 7.56 -21.28
C ARG A 206 21.65 8.00 -21.56
N PHE A 207 21.11 8.91 -20.74
CA PHE A 207 19.97 9.74 -21.13
C PHE A 207 20.44 11.14 -21.54
N PRO A 208 19.90 11.73 -22.63
CA PRO A 208 20.15 13.13 -22.97
C PRO A 208 19.48 14.07 -21.95
N ALA A 209 19.76 15.36 -22.07
CA ALA A 209 19.06 16.39 -21.30
C ALA A 209 17.57 16.41 -21.70
N THR A 210 16.73 15.89 -20.80
CA THR A 210 15.27 15.69 -20.98
C THR A 210 14.48 16.78 -20.27
N THR A 211 13.23 16.99 -20.71
CA THR A 211 12.18 17.67 -19.93
C THR A 211 11.46 16.69 -18.99
N GLU A 212 10.67 17.18 -18.02
CA GLU A 212 9.93 16.27 -17.12
C GLU A 212 8.88 15.43 -17.86
N SER A 213 8.23 15.97 -18.89
CA SER A 213 7.30 15.20 -19.72
C SER A 213 7.99 14.09 -20.51
N GLU A 214 9.20 14.33 -21.03
CA GLU A 214 10.02 13.27 -21.67
C GLU A 214 10.47 12.20 -20.66
N ARG A 215 10.77 12.60 -19.41
CA ARG A 215 11.02 11.64 -18.32
C ARG A 215 9.80 10.82 -17.97
N GLN A 216 8.60 11.42 -17.97
CA GLN A 216 7.34 10.72 -17.72
C GLN A 216 7.02 9.70 -18.83
N VAL A 217 7.31 10.02 -20.11
CA VAL A 217 7.19 9.06 -21.22
C VAL A 217 8.13 7.87 -21.04
N VAL A 218 9.42 8.12 -20.79
CA VAL A 218 10.41 7.04 -20.61
C VAL A 218 10.12 6.22 -19.34
N TYR A 219 9.86 6.86 -18.20
CA TYR A 219 9.49 6.19 -16.96
C TYR A 219 8.22 5.34 -17.13
N SER A 220 7.21 5.81 -17.87
CA SER A 220 5.97 5.07 -18.00
C SER A 220 6.11 3.79 -18.83
N MET A 221 6.85 3.83 -19.94
CA MET A 221 7.21 2.64 -20.72
C MET A 221 8.00 1.65 -19.85
N LEU A 222 9.05 2.12 -19.17
CA LEU A 222 9.91 1.27 -18.33
C LEU A 222 9.17 0.70 -17.11
N ARG A 223 8.21 1.42 -16.54
CA ARG A 223 7.43 0.92 -15.40
C ARG A 223 6.48 -0.20 -15.78
N ILE A 224 5.86 -0.12 -16.96
CA ILE A 224 5.00 -1.18 -17.49
C ILE A 224 5.84 -2.40 -17.92
N ALA A 225 7.01 -2.20 -18.53
CA ALA A 225 7.96 -3.28 -18.79
C ALA A 225 8.43 -3.98 -17.50
N HIS A 226 8.66 -3.24 -16.41
CA HIS A 226 8.99 -3.85 -15.11
C HIS A 226 7.86 -4.73 -14.57
N TRP A 227 6.61 -4.27 -14.62
CA TRP A 227 5.46 -5.08 -14.19
C TRP A 227 5.26 -6.32 -15.07
N LEU A 228 5.51 -6.19 -16.37
CA LEU A 228 5.49 -7.30 -17.32
C LEU A 228 6.52 -8.37 -16.97
N PHE A 229 7.78 -7.98 -16.76
CA PHE A 229 8.86 -8.92 -16.42
C PHE A 229 8.64 -9.55 -15.03
N ALA A 230 8.15 -8.79 -14.05
CA ALA A 230 7.79 -9.31 -12.73
C ALA A 230 6.62 -10.32 -12.80
N THR A 231 5.69 -10.14 -13.73
CA THR A 231 4.60 -11.09 -14.02
C THR A 231 5.13 -12.35 -14.69
N LYS A 232 5.97 -12.22 -15.71
CA LYS A 232 6.53 -13.36 -16.46
C LYS A 232 7.44 -14.25 -15.62
N GLU A 233 8.18 -13.67 -14.68
CA GLU A 233 9.03 -14.40 -13.73
C GLU A 233 8.30 -14.86 -12.47
N GLU A 234 6.96 -14.70 -12.43
CA GLU A 234 6.09 -15.08 -11.30
C GLU A 234 6.54 -14.51 -9.94
N LYS A 235 7.21 -13.35 -9.95
CA LYS A 235 7.95 -12.87 -8.77
C LYS A 235 7.08 -12.06 -7.82
N GLY A 236 6.86 -12.64 -6.64
CA GLY A 236 6.05 -12.05 -5.57
C GLY A 236 4.57 -12.02 -5.95
N ASN A 237 3.90 -10.90 -5.70
CA ASN A 237 2.46 -10.80 -5.97
C ASN A 237 2.11 -10.97 -7.45
N PHE A 238 3.01 -10.66 -8.39
CA PHE A 238 2.70 -10.55 -9.82
C PHE A 238 2.33 -11.88 -10.50
N GLN A 239 2.71 -13.05 -9.94
CA GLN A 239 2.19 -14.36 -10.36
C GLN A 239 0.64 -14.37 -10.42
N LYS A 240 -0.01 -13.64 -9.51
CA LYS A 240 -1.47 -13.55 -9.42
C LYS A 240 -2.12 -12.70 -10.53
N VAL A 241 -1.36 -12.04 -11.40
CA VAL A 241 -1.89 -11.45 -12.65
C VAL A 241 -2.34 -12.55 -13.62
N LEU A 242 -1.69 -13.73 -13.58
CA LEU A 242 -1.99 -14.86 -14.45
C LEU A 242 -3.00 -15.83 -13.81
N MET A 243 -2.89 -16.05 -12.50
CA MET A 243 -3.68 -17.05 -11.77
C MET A 243 -5.13 -16.67 -11.43
N VAL A 244 -5.56 -15.41 -11.66
CA VAL A 244 -6.91 -14.96 -11.27
C VAL A 244 -7.83 -14.89 -12.47
N ASP A 245 -8.63 -15.94 -12.64
CA ASP A 245 -9.73 -15.97 -13.60
C ASP A 245 -10.63 -14.74 -13.44
N GLY A 246 -11.07 -14.18 -14.57
CA GLY A 246 -11.85 -12.94 -14.61
C GLY A 246 -11.04 -11.64 -14.59
N HIS A 247 -9.72 -11.65 -14.33
CA HIS A 247 -8.87 -10.46 -14.55
C HIS A 247 -8.73 -10.10 -16.04
N TRP A 248 -8.77 -11.10 -16.92
CA TRP A 248 -8.62 -10.92 -18.39
C TRP A 248 -9.94 -10.87 -19.17
N THR A 249 -11.09 -11.06 -18.51
CA THR A 249 -12.42 -10.98 -19.15
C THR A 249 -13.17 -9.67 -18.86
N SER A 250 -12.59 -8.80 -18.02
CA SER A 250 -13.21 -7.53 -17.62
C SER A 250 -12.18 -6.42 -17.40
N VAL A 251 -12.62 -5.18 -17.50
CA VAL A 251 -11.79 -3.95 -17.44
C VAL A 251 -12.52 -2.89 -16.61
N ASP A 252 -11.80 -1.99 -15.94
CA ASP A 252 -12.40 -0.89 -15.17
C ASP A 252 -12.16 0.49 -15.79
N ASP A 253 -12.98 1.47 -15.43
CA ASP A 253 -12.88 2.85 -15.94
C ASP A 253 -11.46 3.43 -15.79
N LEU A 254 -10.81 3.16 -14.65
CA LEU A 254 -9.42 3.54 -14.37
C LEU A 254 -8.45 2.98 -15.41
N ALA A 255 -8.53 1.69 -15.74
CA ALA A 255 -7.66 1.09 -16.73
C ALA A 255 -7.99 1.52 -18.16
N ILE A 256 -9.25 1.82 -18.50
CA ILE A 256 -9.62 2.38 -19.81
C ILE A 256 -9.02 3.77 -19.97
N GLU A 257 -9.26 4.68 -19.01
CA GLU A 257 -8.74 6.05 -19.06
C GLU A 257 -7.21 6.08 -19.04
N MET A 258 -6.57 5.28 -18.19
CA MET A 258 -5.10 5.20 -18.14
C MET A 258 -4.53 4.62 -19.44
N THR A 259 -5.19 3.66 -20.07
CA THR A 259 -4.78 3.14 -21.40
C THR A 259 -4.90 4.23 -22.49
N SER A 260 -5.97 5.03 -22.48
CA SER A 260 -6.12 6.19 -23.37
C SER A 260 -5.03 7.25 -23.13
N PHE A 261 -4.70 7.51 -21.86
CA PHE A 261 -3.62 8.41 -21.48
C PHE A 261 -2.26 7.90 -22.00
N LEU A 262 -1.92 6.64 -21.77
CA LEU A 262 -0.66 6.03 -22.24
C LEU A 262 -0.56 5.98 -23.78
N TYR A 263 -1.67 5.70 -24.48
CA TYR A 263 -1.73 5.80 -25.94
C TYR A 263 -1.44 7.22 -26.44
N THR A 264 -2.00 8.24 -25.76
CA THR A 264 -1.70 9.65 -26.06
C THR A 264 -0.23 9.98 -25.75
N LEU A 265 0.29 9.49 -24.61
CA LEU A 265 1.60 9.85 -24.06
C LEU A 265 2.77 9.26 -24.86
N TRP A 266 2.65 8.01 -25.31
CA TRP A 266 3.72 7.30 -26.04
C TRP A 266 3.66 7.53 -27.56
N GLY A 267 2.48 7.85 -28.07
CA GLY A 267 2.15 7.80 -29.49
C GLY A 267 1.80 6.39 -29.96
N PRO A 268 1.07 6.26 -31.10
CA PRO A 268 0.43 5.02 -31.53
C PRO A 268 1.43 3.88 -31.77
N GLU A 269 2.60 4.17 -32.33
CA GLU A 269 3.57 3.13 -32.72
C GLU A 269 4.29 2.53 -31.51
N ARG A 270 4.79 3.37 -30.59
CA ARG A 270 5.45 2.89 -29.37
C ARG A 270 4.48 2.13 -28.47
N PHE A 271 3.23 2.58 -28.42
CA PHE A 271 2.13 1.83 -27.78
C PHE A 271 1.95 0.46 -28.43
N ARG A 272 1.79 0.40 -29.76
CA ARG A 272 1.61 -0.85 -30.54
C ARG A 272 2.76 -1.84 -30.31
N ILE A 273 4.01 -1.37 -30.30
CA ILE A 273 5.18 -2.22 -30.04
C ILE A 273 5.14 -2.73 -28.59
N MET A 274 4.95 -1.85 -27.61
CA MET A 274 4.88 -2.22 -26.19
C MET A 274 3.78 -3.25 -25.92
N THR A 275 2.55 -3.04 -26.42
CA THR A 275 1.43 -3.98 -26.21
C THR A 275 1.67 -5.34 -26.86
N ARG A 276 2.36 -5.38 -28.01
CA ARG A 276 2.76 -6.64 -28.65
C ARG A 276 3.84 -7.37 -27.86
N THR A 277 4.81 -6.66 -27.28
CA THR A 277 5.81 -7.23 -26.37
C THR A 277 5.17 -7.78 -25.09
N VAL A 278 4.19 -7.08 -24.51
CA VAL A 278 3.36 -7.59 -23.40
C VAL A 278 2.63 -8.87 -23.84
N ARG A 279 2.04 -8.89 -25.05
CA ARG A 279 1.24 -10.02 -25.56
C ARG A 279 2.09 -11.26 -25.89
N LYS A 280 3.31 -11.08 -26.39
CA LYS A 280 4.24 -12.20 -26.64
C LYS A 280 4.76 -12.84 -25.35
N LEU A 281 4.93 -12.08 -24.26
CA LEU A 281 5.41 -12.65 -22.98
C LEU A 281 4.30 -13.34 -22.17
N LEU A 282 3.10 -12.79 -22.11
CA LEU A 282 2.02 -13.31 -21.27
C LEU A 282 1.17 -14.36 -22.03
N PRO A 283 0.90 -15.55 -21.48
CA PRO A 283 0.22 -16.66 -22.17
C PRO A 283 -1.31 -16.48 -22.23
N VAL A 284 -1.77 -15.33 -22.75
CA VAL A 284 -3.19 -14.93 -22.76
C VAL A 284 -3.76 -15.08 -24.17
N ASN A 285 -4.36 -16.24 -24.45
CA ASN A 285 -4.96 -16.59 -25.75
C ASN A 285 -6.31 -15.88 -25.99
N ALA A 286 -6.32 -14.55 -25.96
CA ALA A 286 -7.52 -13.74 -26.17
C ALA A 286 -7.45 -12.92 -27.48
N GLN A 287 -8.48 -13.06 -28.32
CA GLN A 287 -8.68 -12.25 -29.53
C GLN A 287 -9.16 -10.82 -29.19
N MET A 288 -8.34 -10.07 -28.46
CA MET A 288 -8.63 -8.70 -28.03
C MET A 288 -7.67 -7.67 -28.63
N SER A 289 -8.15 -6.42 -28.79
CA SER A 289 -7.34 -5.32 -29.33
C SER A 289 -6.16 -4.97 -28.42
N ASP A 290 -5.11 -4.36 -28.97
CA ASP A 290 -3.91 -3.98 -28.21
C ASP A 290 -4.24 -3.04 -27.02
N ALA A 291 -5.23 -2.15 -27.17
CA ALA A 291 -5.72 -1.32 -26.08
C ALA A 291 -6.52 -2.10 -25.02
N CYS A 292 -7.42 -2.99 -25.44
CA CYS A 292 -8.16 -3.85 -24.52
C CYS A 292 -7.21 -4.71 -23.68
N PHE A 293 -6.19 -5.26 -24.33
CA PHE A 293 -5.18 -6.10 -23.68
C PHE A 293 -4.34 -5.35 -22.65
N LEU A 294 -3.88 -4.13 -22.97
CA LEU A 294 -3.17 -3.30 -21.99
C LEU A 294 -4.07 -2.89 -20.82
N ALA A 295 -5.35 -2.58 -21.08
CA ALA A 295 -6.30 -2.22 -20.03
C ALA A 295 -6.59 -3.40 -19.09
N CYS A 296 -6.72 -4.63 -19.61
CA CYS A 296 -6.83 -5.84 -18.78
C CYS A 296 -5.59 -6.01 -17.88
N PHE A 297 -4.40 -5.90 -18.46
CA PHE A 297 -3.14 -6.02 -17.72
C PHE A 297 -3.01 -4.94 -16.63
N LEU A 298 -3.34 -3.69 -16.93
CA LEU A 298 -3.29 -2.58 -15.98
C LEU A 298 -4.32 -2.73 -14.85
N ARG A 299 -5.54 -3.19 -15.14
CA ARG A 299 -6.52 -3.56 -14.11
C ARG A 299 -5.99 -4.68 -13.22
N ALA A 300 -5.47 -5.76 -13.80
CA ALA A 300 -4.93 -6.90 -13.04
C ALA A 300 -3.81 -6.46 -12.09
N VAL A 301 -2.85 -5.63 -12.55
CA VAL A 301 -1.82 -5.01 -11.70
C VAL A 301 -2.43 -4.15 -10.59
N GLY A 302 -3.49 -3.37 -10.89
CA GLY A 302 -4.21 -2.55 -9.92
C GLY A 302 -4.97 -3.35 -8.84
N CYS A 303 -5.52 -4.52 -9.20
CA CYS A 303 -6.14 -5.45 -8.27
C CYS A 303 -5.15 -6.00 -7.24
N LEU A 304 -3.90 -6.29 -7.65
CA LEU A 304 -2.87 -6.81 -6.75
C LEU A 304 -2.38 -5.79 -5.71
N ASP A 305 -2.02 -4.59 -6.14
CA ASP A 305 -1.80 -3.48 -5.23
C ASP A 305 -2.11 -2.11 -5.86
N GLN A 306 -3.19 -1.49 -5.38
CA GLN A 306 -3.54 -0.12 -5.72
C GLN A 306 -2.48 0.92 -5.36
N LYS A 307 -1.46 0.61 -4.54
CA LYS A 307 -0.41 1.58 -4.21
C LYS A 307 0.58 1.81 -5.38
N PRO A 308 1.27 0.78 -5.94
CA PRO A 308 2.03 0.91 -7.18
C PRO A 308 1.29 1.61 -8.31
N ILE A 309 0.01 1.30 -8.55
CA ILE A 309 -0.75 1.94 -9.63
C ILE A 309 -1.05 3.42 -9.32
N ARG A 310 -1.53 3.77 -8.12
CA ARG A 310 -1.76 5.18 -7.72
C ARG A 310 -0.47 6.02 -7.72
N THR A 311 0.66 5.45 -7.28
CA THR A 311 1.96 6.13 -7.36
C THR A 311 2.38 6.33 -8.82
N PHE A 312 2.25 5.30 -9.67
CA PHE A 312 2.50 5.42 -11.10
C PHE A 312 1.64 6.50 -11.77
N CYS A 313 0.33 6.54 -11.51
CA CYS A 313 -0.58 7.58 -12.01
C CYS A 313 -0.08 8.98 -11.63
N ALA A 314 0.26 9.20 -10.35
CA ALA A 314 0.76 10.49 -9.87
C ALA A 314 2.12 10.87 -10.50
N ASP A 315 3.05 9.91 -10.61
CA ASP A 315 4.38 10.09 -11.22
C ASP A 315 4.27 10.54 -12.69
N ILE A 316 3.30 10.00 -13.46
CA ILE A 316 3.09 10.29 -14.89
C ILE A 316 2.13 11.47 -15.15
N GLY A 317 1.64 12.14 -14.10
CA GLY A 317 0.69 13.25 -14.22
C GLY A 317 -0.75 12.84 -14.59
N PHE A 318 -1.11 11.57 -14.44
CA PHE A 318 -2.46 11.05 -14.70
C PHE A 318 -3.33 11.09 -13.43
N SER A 319 -4.45 11.81 -13.49
CA SER A 319 -5.42 11.92 -12.39
C SER A 319 -6.78 11.35 -12.79
N PHE A 320 -7.12 10.16 -12.29
CA PHE A 320 -8.45 9.57 -12.42
C PHE A 320 -9.44 10.19 -11.42
N GLN A 321 -10.65 10.54 -11.87
CA GLN A 321 -11.72 11.08 -11.03
C GLN A 321 -13.05 10.29 -11.12
N GLY A 322 -13.13 9.25 -11.96
CA GLY A 322 -14.34 8.45 -12.13
C GLY A 322 -14.71 7.58 -10.93
N GLU A 323 -15.93 7.06 -10.94
CA GLU A 323 -16.23 5.86 -10.15
C GLU A 323 -15.56 4.65 -10.82
N ASN A 324 -15.11 3.68 -10.03
CA ASN A 324 -14.34 2.54 -10.56
C ASN A 324 -15.30 1.43 -11.07
N LYS A 325 -16.10 1.73 -12.10
CA LYS A 325 -17.06 0.77 -12.67
C LYS A 325 -16.34 -0.35 -13.41
N LEU A 326 -16.99 -1.51 -13.47
CA LEU A 326 -16.44 -2.72 -14.08
C LEU A 326 -17.24 -3.08 -15.34
N TRP A 327 -16.53 -3.33 -16.43
CA TRP A 327 -17.07 -3.70 -17.74
C TRP A 327 -16.61 -5.11 -18.11
N ILE A 328 -17.54 -5.97 -18.54
CA ILE A 328 -17.22 -7.29 -19.08
C ILE A 328 -16.95 -7.14 -20.58
N ILE A 329 -15.88 -7.76 -21.07
CA ILE A 329 -15.37 -7.55 -22.44
C ILE A 329 -16.24 -8.27 -23.48
N ALA A 330 -16.81 -9.42 -23.11
CA ALA A 330 -17.71 -10.19 -23.98
C ALA A 330 -18.95 -9.36 -24.39
N ASP A 331 -19.49 -8.56 -23.47
CA ASP A 331 -20.80 -7.89 -23.61
C ASP A 331 -20.74 -6.58 -24.42
N GLN A 332 -19.53 -6.11 -24.76
CA GLN A 332 -19.29 -4.75 -25.28
C GLN A 332 -18.61 -4.73 -26.66
N GLY A 333 -18.09 -5.86 -27.12
CA GLY A 333 -17.39 -5.98 -28.41
C GLY A 333 -16.16 -5.06 -28.54
N PRO A 334 -15.68 -4.82 -29.78
CA PRO A 334 -14.54 -3.92 -30.03
C PRO A 334 -14.85 -2.43 -29.80
N GLU A 335 -16.10 -2.07 -29.49
CA GLU A 335 -16.59 -0.68 -29.47
C GLU A 335 -16.09 0.14 -28.28
N ILE A 336 -15.77 -0.48 -27.13
CA ILE A 336 -15.21 0.21 -25.94
C ILE A 336 -14.09 1.17 -26.36
N PHE A 337 -13.19 0.68 -27.22
CA PHE A 337 -11.96 1.39 -27.60
C PHE A 337 -12.10 2.21 -28.88
N ARG A 338 -13.23 2.15 -29.61
CA ARG A 338 -13.53 3.17 -30.64
C ARG A 338 -13.75 4.57 -30.05
N ARG A 339 -14.00 4.66 -28.75
CA ARG A 339 -14.04 5.93 -28.00
C ARG A 339 -12.66 6.57 -27.76
N LEU A 340 -11.54 5.84 -27.95
CA LEU A 340 -10.19 6.34 -27.65
C LEU A 340 -9.80 7.66 -28.35
N PRO A 341 -10.22 7.95 -29.60
CA PRO A 341 -10.03 9.26 -30.22
C PRO A 341 -11.15 10.26 -29.87
N GLN A 342 -12.38 9.79 -29.68
CA GLN A 342 -13.57 10.64 -29.58
C GLN A 342 -13.69 11.41 -28.25
N ILE A 343 -13.15 10.85 -27.15
CA ILE A 343 -13.26 11.42 -25.80
C ILE A 343 -12.64 12.83 -25.65
N LYS A 344 -11.78 13.28 -26.58
CA LYS A 344 -11.03 14.54 -26.48
C LYS A 344 -11.51 15.70 -27.37
N LEU A 345 -12.65 15.56 -28.06
CA LEU A 345 -13.18 16.64 -28.93
C LEU A 345 -14.30 17.49 -28.30
N GLN A 346 -14.69 17.25 -27.03
CA GLN A 346 -15.76 17.99 -26.35
C GLN A 346 -15.33 18.74 -25.07
N THR A 347 -14.04 18.75 -24.71
CA THR A 347 -13.54 19.52 -23.55
C THR A 347 -12.28 20.32 -23.88
N ASN A 348 -12.33 21.62 -23.58
CA ASN A 348 -11.26 22.62 -23.65
C ASN A 348 -10.79 23.04 -25.06
N GLY A 349 -11.36 24.15 -25.56
CA GLY A 349 -10.71 24.99 -26.57
C GLY A 349 -9.52 25.78 -25.97
N PRO A 350 -8.64 26.36 -26.80
CA PRO A 350 -7.43 27.04 -26.34
C PRO A 350 -7.73 28.38 -25.65
N LEU A 351 -7.12 28.64 -24.49
CA LEU A 351 -7.12 29.98 -23.89
C LEU A 351 -6.21 30.93 -24.68
N ASN A 352 -6.72 32.10 -25.08
CA ASN A 352 -5.90 33.29 -25.30
C ASN A 352 -6.73 34.59 -25.34
N ALA A 353 -6.13 35.66 -24.80
CA ALA A 353 -6.46 37.09 -24.95
C ALA A 353 -7.86 37.62 -24.56
N SER A 354 -7.87 38.77 -23.89
CA SER A 354 -9.07 39.50 -23.46
C SER A 354 -9.70 40.35 -24.58
N THR A 355 -11.02 40.50 -24.60
CA THR A 355 -11.73 41.70 -25.09
C THR A 355 -13.07 41.86 -24.37
N THR A 356 -13.46 43.09 -24.03
CA THR A 356 -14.69 43.41 -23.27
C THR A 356 -15.79 44.00 -24.16
N VAL A 357 -16.98 43.36 -24.20
CA VAL A 357 -18.25 43.95 -24.70
C VAL A 357 -19.42 43.48 -23.80
N ASN A 358 -20.54 44.21 -23.82
CA ASN A 358 -21.61 44.19 -22.81
C ASN A 358 -22.92 43.47 -23.24
N GLN A 359 -23.64 42.97 -22.21
CA GLN A 359 -25.11 42.95 -22.00
C GLN A 359 -26.08 42.05 -22.80
N VAL A 360 -27.22 41.77 -22.12
CA VAL A 360 -28.49 41.13 -22.53
C VAL A 360 -28.40 39.64 -22.95
N GLY A 361 -29.26 38.72 -22.50
CA GLY A 361 -30.41 38.78 -21.58
C GLY A 361 -30.76 37.38 -21.02
N PRO A 362 -31.82 37.24 -20.19
CA PRO A 362 -32.06 36.02 -19.41
C PRO A 362 -32.75 34.90 -20.20
N SER A 363 -32.26 33.65 -20.04
CA SER A 363 -32.97 32.42 -20.41
C SER A 363 -32.81 31.39 -19.30
N SER A 364 -33.94 30.90 -18.79
CA SER A 364 -33.99 29.99 -17.63
C SER A 364 -33.92 28.53 -18.07
N ASN A 365 -32.89 27.80 -17.64
CA ASN A 365 -32.96 26.35 -17.33
C ASN A 365 -31.69 25.93 -16.57
N VAL A 366 -31.75 25.94 -15.23
CA VAL A 366 -30.64 25.52 -14.37
C VAL A 366 -30.78 24.05 -14.01
N THR A 367 -30.13 23.17 -14.78
CA THR A 367 -29.88 21.79 -14.36
C THR A 367 -28.92 21.80 -13.17
N PRO A 368 -29.20 21.12 -12.04
CA PRO A 368 -28.38 21.23 -10.83
C PRO A 368 -26.99 20.62 -11.04
N SER A 369 -25.94 21.44 -10.84
CA SER A 369 -24.55 20.99 -10.89
C SER A 369 -24.22 20.12 -9.67
N PHE A 370 -23.78 18.88 -9.91
CA PHE A 370 -23.57 17.85 -8.89
C PHE A 370 -22.26 17.99 -8.07
N HIS A 371 -21.75 19.21 -7.87
CA HIS A 371 -20.45 19.45 -7.23
C HIS A 371 -20.46 19.44 -5.69
N ASP A 372 -21.62 19.47 -5.02
CA ASP A 372 -21.73 19.38 -3.55
C ASP A 372 -21.60 17.91 -3.08
N VAL A 373 -20.36 17.38 -3.07
CA VAL A 373 -20.03 16.14 -2.33
C VAL A 373 -20.01 16.45 -0.82
N PRO A 374 -20.85 15.82 0.02
CA PRO A 374 -21.05 16.20 1.41
C PRO A 374 -19.91 15.71 2.34
N SER A 375 -18.73 16.32 2.20
CA SER A 375 -17.59 16.14 3.13
C SER A 375 -17.27 17.40 3.96
N LYS A 376 -18.01 18.50 3.74
CA LYS A 376 -17.99 19.71 4.58
C LYS A 376 -19.41 20.04 5.00
N VAL A 377 -19.80 19.51 6.17
CA VAL A 377 -21.01 19.95 6.90
C VAL A 377 -20.99 21.48 6.98
N ARG A 378 -22.08 22.13 6.54
CA ARG A 378 -22.14 23.60 6.55
C ARG A 378 -22.15 24.06 8.01
N VAL A 379 -21.33 25.06 8.33
CA VAL A 379 -21.21 25.58 9.71
C VAL A 379 -22.60 26.07 10.17
N GLY A 380 -23.16 25.42 11.19
CA GLY A 380 -24.51 25.69 11.69
C GLY A 380 -25.55 24.61 11.38
N GLN A 381 -25.25 23.57 10.58
CA GLN A 381 -26.14 22.41 10.52
C GLN A 381 -26.14 21.65 11.86
N PRO A 382 -27.31 21.21 12.37
CA PRO A 382 -27.37 20.31 13.51
C PRO A 382 -26.68 18.99 13.14
N VAL A 383 -25.90 18.44 14.06
CA VAL A 383 -25.28 17.12 13.88
C VAL A 383 -26.30 16.04 14.18
N ASP A 384 -26.23 14.95 13.41
CA ASP A 384 -27.05 13.75 13.60
C ASP A 384 -26.91 13.26 15.04
N ALA A 385 -28.06 13.17 15.75
CA ALA A 385 -28.09 12.82 17.16
C ALA A 385 -27.39 11.47 17.46
N HIS A 386 -27.39 10.53 16.52
CA HIS A 386 -26.71 9.25 16.69
C HIS A 386 -25.19 9.33 16.50
N VAL A 387 -24.68 10.32 15.74
CA VAL A 387 -23.24 10.63 15.72
C VAL A 387 -22.83 11.16 17.10
N GLU A 388 -23.63 12.07 17.66
CA GLU A 388 -23.41 12.63 19.00
C GLU A 388 -23.43 11.54 20.08
N GLU A 389 -24.43 10.65 20.03
CA GLU A 389 -24.62 9.51 20.95
C GLU A 389 -23.43 8.53 20.93
N VAL A 390 -22.94 8.17 19.74
CA VAL A 390 -21.78 7.28 19.56
C VAL A 390 -20.47 7.93 20.04
N GLN A 391 -20.26 9.22 19.72
CA GLN A 391 -19.09 9.95 20.20
C GLN A 391 -19.10 10.07 21.73
N LYS A 392 -20.28 10.28 22.33
CA LYS A 392 -20.46 10.29 23.79
C LYS A 392 -20.16 8.91 24.40
N PHE A 393 -20.76 7.83 23.88
CA PHE A 393 -20.50 6.46 24.35
C PHE A 393 -19.00 6.12 24.37
N VAL A 394 -18.26 6.51 23.32
CA VAL A 394 -16.81 6.28 23.28
C VAL A 394 -16.05 7.14 24.29
N ALA A 395 -16.47 8.39 24.53
CA ALA A 395 -15.89 9.22 25.58
C ALA A 395 -16.16 8.66 26.98
N ASP A 396 -17.39 8.24 27.26
CA ASP A 396 -17.80 7.61 28.53
C ASP A 396 -17.01 6.31 28.78
N MET A 397 -16.82 5.46 27.75
CA MET A 397 -15.94 4.27 27.82
C MET A 397 -14.47 4.65 28.10
N ILE A 398 -13.95 5.70 27.46
CA ILE A 398 -12.58 6.17 27.73
C ILE A 398 -12.45 6.71 29.16
N HIS A 399 -13.51 7.32 29.70
CA HIS A 399 -13.60 7.78 31.08
C HIS A 399 -13.72 6.63 32.09
N GLU A 400 -14.43 5.54 31.77
CA GLU A 400 -14.49 4.30 32.56
C GLU A 400 -13.08 3.73 32.78
N PHE A 401 -12.31 3.57 31.69
CA PHE A 401 -10.91 3.15 31.77
C PHE A 401 -10.04 4.14 32.55
N ARG A 402 -10.29 5.46 32.43
CA ARG A 402 -9.56 6.49 33.18
C ARG A 402 -9.80 6.39 34.69
N ASN A 403 -11.04 6.15 35.12
CA ASN A 403 -11.41 5.99 36.52
C ASN A 403 -10.76 4.74 37.13
N LYS A 404 -10.87 3.59 36.45
CA LYS A 404 -10.31 2.30 36.89
C LYS A 404 -8.77 2.28 37.04
N ILE A 405 -8.07 3.31 36.56
CA ILE A 405 -6.62 3.51 36.77
C ILE A 405 -6.35 4.56 37.87
N GLY A 406 -7.29 5.50 38.07
CA GLY A 406 -7.13 6.62 39.00
C GLY A 406 -6.95 6.18 40.44
N GLU A 407 -7.80 5.27 40.92
CA GLU A 407 -7.82 4.81 42.32
C GLU A 407 -6.48 4.24 42.78
N SER A 408 -5.79 3.47 41.92
CA SER A 408 -4.47 2.91 42.23
C SER A 408 -3.29 3.86 41.95
N SER A 409 -3.47 4.90 41.12
CA SER A 409 -2.36 5.72 40.61
C SER A 409 -2.30 7.15 41.18
N LEU A 410 -3.37 7.65 41.82
CA LEU A 410 -3.45 9.04 42.29
C LEU A 410 -2.48 9.39 43.42
N ALA A 411 -1.93 8.39 44.14
CA ALA A 411 -0.97 8.56 45.23
C ALA A 411 0.36 9.21 44.81
N MET A 412 0.72 9.17 43.52
CA MET A 412 1.90 9.87 42.99
C MET A 412 1.55 10.84 41.86
N LYS A 413 0.98 12.00 42.22
CA LYS A 413 1.15 13.21 41.42
C LYS A 413 2.63 13.64 41.54
N PRO A 414 3.46 13.52 40.49
CA PRO A 414 4.82 14.03 40.57
C PRO A 414 4.77 15.55 40.76
N VAL A 415 5.59 16.09 41.67
CA VAL A 415 5.77 17.54 41.85
C VAL A 415 6.53 18.08 40.63
N GLY A 416 5.79 18.29 39.55
CA GLY A 416 6.30 18.72 38.26
C GLY A 416 6.88 20.14 38.38
N ASN A 417 8.21 20.25 38.29
CA ASN A 417 8.90 21.53 38.34
C ASN A 417 8.32 22.47 37.25
N ALA A 418 7.63 23.53 37.68
CA ALA A 418 6.75 24.33 36.83
C ALA A 418 7.46 24.93 35.60
N GLY A 419 8.76 25.20 35.70
CA GLY A 419 9.59 25.65 34.57
C GLY A 419 9.65 24.65 33.40
N VAL A 420 9.38 23.36 33.63
CA VAL A 420 9.27 22.34 32.57
C VAL A 420 7.97 22.52 31.78
N HIS A 421 6.84 22.71 32.47
CA HIS A 421 5.53 22.94 31.84
C HIS A 421 5.55 24.22 31.01
N GLU A 422 6.10 25.30 31.57
CA GLU A 422 6.31 26.58 30.86
C GLU A 422 7.19 26.42 29.61
N LYS A 423 8.29 25.67 29.72
CA LYS A 423 9.21 25.39 28.59
C LYS A 423 8.62 24.48 27.53
N VAL A 424 7.62 23.66 27.88
CA VAL A 424 6.83 22.87 26.93
C VAL A 424 5.82 23.75 26.22
N LEU A 425 5.06 24.59 26.94
CA LEU A 425 4.07 25.49 26.37
C LEU A 425 4.69 26.49 25.39
N ARG A 426 5.79 27.17 25.76
CA ARG A 426 6.56 28.03 24.82
C ARG A 426 7.01 27.28 23.57
N ASN A 427 7.34 26.00 23.68
CA ASN A 427 7.79 25.20 22.53
C ASN A 427 6.66 24.76 21.61
N LEU A 428 5.42 24.69 22.12
CA LEU A 428 4.21 24.51 21.32
C LEU A 428 3.83 25.83 20.63
N GLU A 429 3.80 26.95 21.37
CA GLU A 429 3.57 28.30 20.83
C GLU A 429 4.54 28.61 19.67
N GLN A 430 5.84 28.42 19.87
CA GLN A 430 6.88 28.67 18.85
C GLN A 430 6.78 27.76 17.60
N LYS A 431 6.12 26.60 17.69
CA LYS A 431 5.99 25.64 16.57
C LYS A 431 4.69 25.76 15.81
N THR A 432 3.59 26.03 16.51
CA THR A 432 2.24 26.15 15.95
C THR A 432 2.03 27.51 15.29
N LEU A 433 2.52 28.60 15.92
CA LEU A 433 2.38 29.97 15.43
C LEU A 433 3.48 30.38 14.43
N ASN A 434 4.24 29.44 13.86
CA ASN A 434 5.34 29.74 12.93
C ASN A 434 4.85 29.80 11.48
N PRO A 435 4.76 30.99 10.84
CA PRO A 435 4.13 31.17 9.52
C PRO A 435 4.67 30.22 8.44
N LYS A 436 5.96 29.89 8.52
CA LYS A 436 6.67 29.06 7.51
C LYS A 436 6.30 27.57 7.57
N ARG A 437 5.60 27.11 8.61
CA ARG A 437 5.15 25.71 8.78
C ARG A 437 3.67 25.50 8.45
N ILE A 438 2.84 26.51 8.65
CA ILE A 438 1.38 26.41 8.50
C ILE A 438 1.00 26.02 7.07
N THR A 439 1.58 26.69 6.07
CA THR A 439 1.32 26.44 4.64
C THR A 439 1.75 25.05 4.15
N THR A 440 2.70 24.39 4.82
CA THR A 440 3.15 23.03 4.45
C THR A 440 2.43 21.93 5.23
N CYS A 441 1.96 22.20 6.45
CA CYS A 441 1.33 21.20 7.31
C CYS A 441 -0.20 21.04 7.08
N LEU A 442 -0.87 22.01 6.47
CA LEU A 442 -2.33 21.97 6.22
C LEU A 442 -2.77 20.97 5.14
N ALA A 443 -1.87 20.50 4.28
CA ALA A 443 -2.20 19.67 3.11
C ALA A 443 -2.42 18.16 3.42
N ALA A 444 -2.27 17.74 4.68
CA ALA A 444 -2.24 16.32 5.06
C ALA A 444 -3.13 16.00 6.26
N ASP A 445 -4.42 16.37 6.20
CA ASP A 445 -5.40 15.89 7.17
C ASP A 445 -5.71 14.40 6.92
N THR A 446 -5.38 13.54 7.88
CA THR A 446 -5.42 12.08 7.71
C THR A 446 -6.69 11.42 8.23
N GLY A 447 -7.73 12.17 8.60
CA GLY A 447 -9.01 11.62 9.10
C GLY A 447 -8.92 10.88 10.46
N ALA A 448 -7.76 10.96 11.12
CA ALA A 448 -7.45 10.27 12.37
C ALA A 448 -6.20 10.86 13.04
N CYS A 449 -6.06 10.67 14.36
CA CYS A 449 -4.87 11.01 15.13
C CYS A 449 -4.22 9.80 15.83
N GLY A 450 -2.89 9.71 15.79
CA GLY A 450 -2.13 8.62 16.39
C GLY A 450 -2.13 8.66 17.93
N TRP A 451 -2.37 7.51 18.59
CA TRP A 451 -2.54 7.34 20.03
C TRP A 451 -1.56 8.14 20.90
N ARG A 452 -0.25 8.08 20.58
CA ARG A 452 0.80 8.78 21.34
C ARG A 452 0.62 10.31 21.38
N ARG A 453 -0.03 10.88 20.35
CA ARG A 453 -0.33 12.31 20.26
C ARG A 453 -1.64 12.65 20.96
N ALA A 454 -2.67 11.82 20.82
CA ALA A 454 -3.93 11.98 21.54
C ALA A 454 -3.73 11.88 23.06
N ARG A 455 -2.96 10.91 23.55
CA ARG A 455 -2.56 10.86 24.97
C ARG A 455 -1.75 12.08 25.39
N LEU A 456 -0.75 12.48 24.59
CA LEU A 456 0.05 13.68 24.88
C LEU A 456 -0.83 14.95 24.93
N ALA A 457 -1.86 15.07 24.10
CA ALA A 457 -2.76 16.21 24.10
C ALA A 457 -3.60 16.30 25.39
N GLY A 458 -4.25 15.21 25.81
CA GLY A 458 -5.00 15.18 27.08
C GLY A 458 -4.09 15.47 28.28
N GLU A 459 -2.94 14.81 28.36
CA GLU A 459 -1.95 15.02 29.43
C GLU A 459 -1.35 16.44 29.45
N LEU A 460 -1.31 17.14 28.31
CA LEU A 460 -0.93 18.56 28.28
C LEU A 460 -2.09 19.47 28.67
N TYR A 461 -3.33 19.13 28.29
CA TYR A 461 -4.51 19.91 28.68
C TYR A 461 -4.80 19.83 30.18
N ASP A 462 -4.54 18.67 30.78
CA ASP A 462 -4.80 18.41 32.19
C ASP A 462 -3.65 18.86 33.12
N ARG A 463 -2.45 19.17 32.59
CA ARG A 463 -1.24 19.54 33.37
C ARG A 463 -0.68 20.95 33.11
N LEU A 464 -1.07 21.61 32.02
CA LEU A 464 -0.65 22.99 31.73
C LEU A 464 -1.66 24.02 32.25
N ASP A 465 -1.27 25.30 32.27
CA ASP A 465 -2.23 26.38 32.52
C ASP A 465 -3.34 26.39 31.46
N ARG A 466 -4.58 26.14 31.90
CA ARG A 466 -5.73 25.97 31.01
C ARG A 466 -6.09 27.27 30.29
N GLY A 467 -5.96 28.42 30.95
CA GLY A 467 -6.28 29.73 30.36
C GLY A 467 -5.39 30.05 29.15
N ARG A 468 -4.07 29.99 29.33
CA ARG A 468 -3.11 30.22 28.24
C ARG A 468 -3.11 29.11 27.20
N LEU A 469 -3.46 27.88 27.56
CA LEU A 469 -3.64 26.80 26.58
C LEU A 469 -4.87 27.06 25.69
N VAL A 470 -6.02 27.43 26.26
CA VAL A 470 -7.21 27.83 25.47
C VAL A 470 -6.87 29.04 24.59
N ALA A 471 -6.23 30.07 25.13
CA ALA A 471 -5.79 31.23 24.35
C ALA A 471 -4.73 30.87 23.27
N LEU A 472 -3.98 29.78 23.41
CA LEU A 472 -3.15 29.22 22.32
C LEU A 472 -4.03 28.51 21.28
N LEU A 473 -5.01 27.71 21.68
CA LEU A 473 -5.93 27.04 20.74
C LEU A 473 -6.76 28.04 19.94
N GLU A 474 -7.19 29.15 20.54
CA GLU A 474 -7.88 30.26 19.85
C GLU A 474 -6.95 30.96 18.83
N ARG A 475 -5.72 31.33 19.25
CA ARG A 475 -4.68 31.86 18.34
C ARG A 475 -4.31 30.88 17.22
N CYS A 476 -4.39 29.57 17.46
CA CYS A 476 -4.23 28.57 16.42
C CYS A 476 -5.46 28.44 15.52
N ALA A 477 -6.68 28.64 16.03
CA ALA A 477 -7.92 28.48 15.26
C ALA A 477 -8.09 29.53 14.16
N THR A 478 -7.51 30.73 14.31
CA THR A 478 -7.44 31.75 13.25
C THR A 478 -6.48 31.38 12.10
N VAL A 479 -5.61 30.39 12.32
CA VAL A 479 -4.50 29.99 11.44
C VAL A 479 -4.73 28.60 10.82
N VAL A 480 -5.19 27.66 11.63
CA VAL A 480 -5.56 26.28 11.29
C VAL A 480 -7.00 26.10 11.74
N ARG A 481 -7.94 26.28 10.81
CA ARG A 481 -9.39 26.29 11.07
C ARG A 481 -9.82 25.10 11.94
N ARG A 482 -10.28 25.38 13.16
CA ARG A 482 -10.92 24.41 14.05
C ARG A 482 -12.31 24.04 13.51
N PRO A 483 -12.65 22.76 13.33
CA PRO A 483 -14.01 22.34 12.97
C PRO A 483 -15.05 22.64 14.06
N ALA A 484 -16.31 22.80 13.65
CA ALA A 484 -17.39 23.27 14.52
C ALA A 484 -17.84 22.18 15.51
N GLY A 485 -17.60 22.43 16.80
CA GLY A 485 -17.86 21.48 17.89
C GLY A 485 -16.66 20.58 18.24
N MET A 486 -15.53 20.66 17.53
CA MET A 486 -14.34 19.89 17.90
C MET A 486 -13.83 20.30 19.29
N SER A 487 -13.56 19.32 20.15
CA SER A 487 -13.05 19.49 21.51
C SER A 487 -11.67 20.15 21.53
N ASP A 488 -11.37 20.90 22.60
CA ASP A 488 -10.05 21.52 22.78
C ASP A 488 -8.93 20.48 22.73
N GLN A 489 -9.14 19.33 23.37
CA GLN A 489 -8.13 18.28 23.50
C GLN A 489 -7.91 17.56 22.16
N TRP A 490 -8.95 17.37 21.35
CA TRP A 490 -8.81 16.76 20.04
C TRP A 490 -8.16 17.72 19.03
N TYR A 491 -8.55 18.99 19.08
CA TYR A 491 -7.91 20.05 18.30
C TYR A 491 -6.42 20.21 18.68
N LEU A 492 -6.07 20.13 19.97
CA LEU A 492 -4.67 20.06 20.42
C LEU A 492 -3.95 18.81 19.91
N ALA A 493 -4.59 17.64 19.86
CA ALA A 493 -4.02 16.42 19.29
C ALA A 493 -3.71 16.58 17.79
N LYS A 494 -4.61 17.22 17.03
CA LYS A 494 -4.40 17.62 15.62
C LYS A 494 -3.22 18.59 15.46
N LEU A 495 -3.14 19.66 16.27
CA LEU A 495 -2.01 20.59 16.23
C LEU A 495 -0.67 19.89 16.55
N ILE A 496 -0.65 18.96 17.52
CA ILE A 496 0.52 18.13 17.81
C ILE A 496 0.86 17.21 16.62
N GLN A 497 -0.14 16.72 15.88
CA GLN A 497 0.06 15.89 14.70
C GLN A 497 0.69 16.65 13.53
N SER A 498 0.17 17.84 13.23
CA SER A 498 0.67 18.69 12.14
C SER A 498 2.05 19.28 12.44
N PHE A 499 2.28 19.81 13.64
CA PHE A 499 3.46 20.63 13.94
C PHE A 499 4.58 19.93 14.73
N VAL A 500 4.30 18.78 15.36
CA VAL A 500 5.26 18.08 16.24
C VAL A 500 5.65 16.72 15.65
N THR A 501 6.93 16.58 15.29
CA THR A 501 7.52 15.34 14.78
C THR A 501 7.44 14.22 15.83
N GLY A 502 7.32 12.96 15.44
CA GLY A 502 7.17 11.84 16.39
C GLY A 502 8.31 11.70 17.41
N GLU A 503 9.51 12.15 17.04
CA GLU A 503 10.68 12.24 17.91
C GLU A 503 10.56 13.39 18.92
N ALA A 504 10.03 14.55 18.52
CA ALA A 504 9.68 15.65 19.42
C ALA A 504 8.48 15.31 20.33
N VAL A 505 7.46 14.59 19.84
CA VAL A 505 6.37 14.02 20.66
C VAL A 505 6.98 13.15 21.77
N THR A 506 7.90 12.26 21.43
CA THR A 506 8.59 11.39 22.40
C THR A 506 9.41 12.21 23.41
N ARG A 507 10.14 13.26 22.98
CA ARG A 507 10.86 14.16 23.89
C ARG A 507 9.95 15.01 24.78
N LEU A 508 8.73 15.34 24.34
CA LEU A 508 7.73 16.04 25.16
C LEU A 508 7.11 15.11 26.20
N SER A 509 6.66 13.92 25.80
CA SER A 509 6.12 12.88 26.71
C SER A 509 7.07 12.60 27.88
N LEU A 510 8.37 12.40 27.59
CA LEU A 510 9.38 12.16 28.61
C LEU A 510 9.61 13.34 29.56
N ARG A 511 9.35 14.59 29.12
CA ARG A 511 9.53 15.79 29.97
C ARG A 511 8.38 16.03 30.94
N ILE A 512 7.15 15.69 30.54
CA ILE A 512 5.96 15.88 31.39
C ILE A 512 5.62 14.66 32.26
N GLY A 513 6.50 13.64 32.28
CA GLY A 513 6.30 12.44 33.07
C GLY A 513 5.26 11.46 32.51
N ILE A 514 4.95 11.50 31.21
CA ILE A 514 4.29 10.36 30.56
C ILE A 514 5.33 9.23 30.50
N ASN A 515 5.20 8.29 31.41
CA ASN A 515 6.01 7.08 31.42
C ASN A 515 5.72 6.28 30.14
N GLN A 516 6.67 6.31 29.19
CA GLN A 516 6.69 5.31 28.13
C GLN A 516 7.13 3.99 28.74
N VAL A 517 6.14 3.28 29.32
CA VAL A 517 6.25 1.87 29.72
C VAL A 517 6.88 1.13 28.56
N GLN A 518 8.13 0.71 28.78
CA GLN A 518 9.05 0.20 27.77
C GLN A 518 9.32 1.18 26.61
N ARG A 519 10.42 1.94 26.70
CA ARG A 519 11.31 2.04 25.52
C ARG A 519 11.62 0.60 25.10
N PRO A 520 11.33 0.14 23.86
CA PRO A 520 11.69 -1.20 23.44
C PRO A 520 13.21 -1.34 23.46
N ARG A 521 13.75 -2.06 24.45
CA ARG A 521 15.21 -2.25 24.66
C ARG A 521 15.88 -3.14 23.60
N VAL A 522 15.11 -3.67 22.65
CA VAL A 522 15.53 -4.58 21.58
C VAL A 522 15.00 -4.06 20.25
N LYS A 523 15.59 -4.49 19.12
CA LYS A 523 15.20 -4.18 17.73
C LYS A 523 13.81 -4.73 17.32
N GLN A 524 12.84 -4.78 18.22
CA GLN A 524 11.46 -5.17 17.91
C GLN A 524 10.91 -4.28 16.80
N ARG A 525 10.17 -4.90 15.87
CA ARG A 525 9.55 -4.21 14.74
C ARG A 525 8.68 -3.06 15.28
N PRO A 526 8.69 -1.85 14.69
CA PRO A 526 7.89 -0.75 15.20
C PRO A 526 6.42 -1.17 15.26
N LYS A 527 5.86 -1.26 16.48
CA LYS A 527 4.44 -1.56 16.71
C LYS A 527 3.61 -0.60 15.85
N ARG A 528 2.59 -1.14 15.18
CA ARG A 528 1.73 -0.35 14.28
C ARG A 528 1.16 0.85 15.04
N MET A 529 1.08 2.00 14.36
CA MET A 529 0.50 3.18 14.99
C MET A 529 -1.01 2.99 15.12
N LEU A 530 -1.47 2.77 16.35
CA LEU A 530 -2.88 2.87 16.72
C LEU A 530 -3.34 4.30 16.39
N ASN A 531 -4.18 4.45 15.37
CA ASN A 531 -4.76 5.72 14.96
C ASN A 531 -6.23 5.75 15.34
N MET A 532 -6.63 6.80 16.06
CA MET A 532 -7.98 7.04 16.56
C MET A 532 -8.74 7.92 15.55
N PRO A 533 -9.88 7.49 14.97
CA PRO A 533 -10.56 8.22 13.89
C PRO A 533 -11.24 9.51 14.34
N ASP A 534 -11.22 10.56 13.53
CA ASP A 534 -11.77 11.87 13.92
C ASP A 534 -13.28 11.82 14.18
N ILE A 535 -14.03 11.13 13.30
CA ILE A 535 -15.49 10.99 13.35
C ILE A 535 -16.02 10.37 14.66
N VAL A 536 -15.16 9.75 15.46
CA VAL A 536 -15.49 9.15 16.77
C VAL A 536 -15.01 10.03 17.94
N MET A 537 -13.99 10.85 17.72
CA MET A 537 -13.25 11.54 18.78
C MET A 537 -13.48 13.07 18.77
N GLU A 538 -14.12 13.61 17.73
CA GLU A 538 -14.13 15.04 17.45
C GLU A 538 -14.67 15.88 18.62
N ARG A 539 -15.85 15.56 19.16
CA ARG A 539 -16.57 16.45 20.10
C ARG A 539 -16.30 16.16 21.57
N HIS A 540 -16.31 14.88 21.95
CA HIS A 540 -16.33 14.46 23.36
C HIS A 540 -14.98 13.96 23.90
N PHE A 541 -13.89 14.06 23.13
CA PHE A 541 -12.59 13.55 23.56
C PHE A 541 -12.03 14.25 24.82
N CYS A 542 -11.85 13.45 25.87
CA CYS A 542 -11.40 13.81 27.23
C CYS A 542 -9.99 13.25 27.59
N GLY A 543 -9.14 13.03 26.59
CA GLY A 543 -7.80 12.47 26.75
C GLY A 543 -7.76 10.95 26.60
N LEU A 544 -6.56 10.36 26.53
CA LEU A 544 -6.37 8.89 26.56
C LEU A 544 -5.63 8.48 27.84
N PRO A 545 -6.17 7.59 28.68
CA PRO A 545 -5.59 7.24 29.98
C PRO A 545 -4.31 6.36 29.91
N GLU A 546 -3.65 6.21 31.08
CA GLU A 546 -2.46 5.38 31.37
C GLU A 546 -2.75 3.88 31.26
N THR A 547 -3.06 3.44 30.06
CA THR A 547 -3.60 2.10 29.78
C THR A 547 -2.50 1.05 29.57
N ASN A 548 -2.72 -0.17 30.06
CA ASN A 548 -1.96 -1.36 29.64
C ASN A 548 -2.22 -1.65 28.14
N GLU A 549 -1.47 -2.57 27.52
CA GLU A 549 -1.64 -2.84 26.07
C GLU A 549 -3.01 -3.44 25.72
N ASN A 550 -3.67 -4.18 26.62
CA ASN A 550 -5.01 -4.73 26.38
C ASN A 550 -6.08 -3.62 26.29
N ASN A 551 -6.11 -2.73 27.28
CA ASN A 551 -7.06 -1.61 27.34
C ASN A 551 -6.85 -0.64 26.15
N LYS A 552 -5.61 -0.49 25.66
CA LYS A 552 -5.34 0.22 24.39
C LYS A 552 -5.99 -0.46 23.18
N LEU A 553 -5.91 -1.79 23.08
CA LEU A 553 -6.52 -2.55 22.01
C LEU A 553 -8.05 -2.50 22.07
N ILE A 554 -8.65 -2.58 23.26
CA ILE A 554 -10.11 -2.42 23.46
C ILE A 554 -10.56 -1.04 22.95
N ILE A 555 -10.03 0.04 23.53
CA ILE A 555 -10.39 1.42 23.16
C ILE A 555 -10.18 1.64 21.66
N TRP A 556 -9.03 1.22 21.11
CA TRP A 556 -8.74 1.42 19.68
C TRP A 556 -9.68 0.64 18.75
N SER A 557 -9.97 -0.64 19.06
CA SER A 557 -10.79 -1.49 18.20
C SER A 557 -12.28 -1.10 18.21
N VAL A 558 -12.83 -0.75 19.38
CA VAL A 558 -14.17 -0.13 19.47
C VAL A 558 -14.22 1.14 18.63
N CYS A 559 -13.20 2.02 18.72
CA CYS A 559 -13.15 3.24 17.91
C CYS A 559 -12.99 2.99 16.41
N GLN A 560 -12.37 1.88 15.97
CA GLN A 560 -12.40 1.51 14.55
C GLN A 560 -13.81 1.13 14.11
N VAL A 561 -14.45 0.18 14.81
CA VAL A 561 -15.77 -0.33 14.42
C VAL A 561 -16.83 0.77 14.46
N MET A 562 -16.83 1.61 15.51
CA MET A 562 -17.70 2.80 15.56
C MET A 562 -17.45 3.78 14.41
N SER A 563 -16.18 4.02 14.05
CA SER A 563 -15.88 4.87 12.89
C SER A 563 -16.44 4.29 11.61
N TRP A 564 -16.42 2.96 11.43
CA TRP A 564 -16.94 2.31 10.23
C TRP A 564 -18.48 2.35 10.19
N LEU A 565 -19.15 2.16 11.32
CA LEU A 565 -20.61 2.29 11.43
C LEU A 565 -21.06 3.72 11.09
N LEU A 566 -20.42 4.74 11.68
CA LEU A 566 -20.71 6.14 11.38
C LEU A 566 -20.43 6.49 9.89
N LYS A 567 -19.32 6.01 9.31
CA LYS A 567 -19.00 6.22 7.88
C LYS A 567 -19.98 5.53 6.93
N THR A 568 -20.50 4.36 7.31
CA THR A 568 -21.56 3.64 6.59
C THR A 568 -22.88 4.42 6.65
N ARG A 569 -23.26 4.92 7.82
CA ARG A 569 -24.45 5.77 8.00
C ARG A 569 -24.37 7.06 7.19
N LEU A 570 -23.23 7.76 7.23
CA LEU A 570 -22.96 8.95 6.41
C LEU A 570 -22.74 8.65 4.91
N ARG A 571 -22.80 7.37 4.49
CA ARG A 571 -22.63 6.91 3.11
C ARG A 571 -21.33 7.39 2.45
N GLU A 572 -20.21 7.37 3.18
CA GLU A 572 -18.90 7.63 2.58
C GLU A 572 -18.64 6.70 1.37
N PRO A 573 -17.93 7.12 0.31
CA PRO A 573 -17.93 6.42 -0.98
C PRO A 573 -17.55 4.93 -0.97
N TYR A 574 -16.73 4.49 0.00
CA TYR A 574 -16.37 3.07 0.19
C TYR A 574 -17.35 2.30 1.09
N PHE A 575 -18.02 3.01 2.01
CA PHE A 575 -18.92 2.43 3.00
C PHE A 575 -20.39 2.43 2.54
N LYS A 576 -20.77 3.28 1.56
CA LYS A 576 -22.10 3.29 0.94
C LYS A 576 -22.56 1.91 0.44
N LEU A 577 -21.60 1.06 0.06
CA LEU A 577 -21.83 -0.31 -0.43
C LEU A 577 -22.28 -1.30 0.67
N ILE A 578 -22.09 -0.98 1.95
CA ILE A 578 -22.55 -1.84 3.07
C ILE A 578 -24.00 -1.48 3.46
N ALA A 579 -24.39 -0.21 3.26
CA ALA A 579 -25.73 0.32 3.52
C ALA A 579 -26.77 0.02 2.42
N GLY A 580 -26.39 -0.68 1.35
CA GLY A 580 -27.31 -1.08 0.28
C GLY A 580 -28.26 -2.17 0.75
N ARG A 581 -29.57 -2.03 0.48
CA ARG A 581 -30.59 -3.00 0.93
C ARG A 581 -30.40 -4.38 0.31
N ASP A 582 -29.99 -4.43 -0.95
CA ASP A 582 -29.88 -5.67 -1.74
C ASP A 582 -28.53 -6.39 -1.54
N THR A 583 -27.82 -6.10 -0.43
CA THR A 583 -26.44 -6.55 -0.25
C THR A 583 -26.36 -7.93 0.40
N HIS A 584 -25.76 -8.88 -0.31
CA HIS A 584 -25.60 -10.28 0.07
C HIS A 584 -24.78 -10.52 1.37
N TYR A 585 -24.29 -9.47 2.02
CA TYR A 585 -23.58 -9.52 3.30
C TYR A 585 -24.50 -9.89 4.47
N TRP A 586 -25.77 -9.48 4.43
CA TRP A 586 -26.73 -9.59 5.54
C TRP A 586 -27.46 -10.94 5.63
N PHE A 587 -27.28 -11.84 4.65
CA PHE A 587 -27.96 -13.14 4.60
C PHE A 587 -27.13 -14.30 5.17
N GLY A 588 -25.82 -14.13 5.40
CA GLY A 588 -24.97 -15.18 5.96
C GLY A 588 -23.60 -14.68 6.45
N ILE A 589 -22.92 -15.51 7.24
CA ILE A 589 -21.61 -15.23 7.83
C ILE A 589 -20.68 -16.44 7.65
N ASN A 590 -19.43 -16.23 7.24
CA ASN A 590 -18.44 -17.32 7.16
C ASN A 590 -17.72 -17.52 8.50
N THR A 591 -17.12 -18.70 8.74
CA THR A 591 -16.61 -19.06 10.08
C THR A 591 -15.55 -18.06 10.56
N GLY A 592 -14.66 -17.57 9.70
CA GLY A 592 -13.66 -16.56 10.07
C GLY A 592 -14.22 -15.22 10.59
N ILE A 593 -15.44 -14.83 10.20
CA ILE A 593 -16.11 -13.63 10.75
C ILE A 593 -16.88 -13.97 12.04
N ILE A 594 -17.43 -15.18 12.17
CA ILE A 594 -18.01 -15.67 13.43
C ILE A 594 -16.92 -15.70 14.52
N GLU A 595 -15.76 -16.30 14.24
CA GLU A 595 -14.62 -16.33 15.16
C GLU A 595 -14.11 -14.92 15.51
N LEU A 596 -14.03 -14.00 14.54
CA LEU A 596 -13.66 -12.61 14.82
C LEU A 596 -14.68 -11.92 15.74
N THR A 597 -15.97 -12.14 15.52
CA THR A 597 -17.05 -11.52 16.30
C THR A 597 -17.04 -12.04 17.75
N ALA A 598 -16.86 -13.35 17.93
CA ALA A 598 -16.67 -13.96 19.25
C ALA A 598 -15.35 -13.53 19.93
N PHE A 599 -14.28 -13.35 19.16
CA PHE A 599 -13.02 -12.77 19.67
C PHE A 599 -13.20 -11.33 20.13
N LEU A 600 -13.95 -10.50 19.40
CA LEU A 600 -14.24 -9.11 19.80
C LEU A 600 -15.13 -9.04 21.05
N PHE A 601 -16.10 -9.95 21.21
CA PHE A 601 -16.84 -10.11 22.47
C PHE A 601 -15.89 -10.39 23.65
N ARG A 602 -14.99 -11.38 23.51
CA ARG A 602 -14.00 -11.75 24.56
C ARG A 602 -12.98 -10.64 24.84
N LEU A 603 -12.64 -9.83 23.83
CA LEU A 603 -11.73 -8.69 23.98
C LEU A 603 -12.42 -7.50 24.69
N TRP A 604 -13.63 -7.14 24.29
CA TRP A 604 -14.32 -5.94 24.77
C TRP A 604 -15.06 -6.17 26.10
N GLY A 605 -15.54 -7.39 26.37
CA GLY A 605 -16.48 -7.70 27.44
C GLY A 605 -17.95 -7.52 26.99
N PRO A 606 -18.89 -8.18 27.68
CA PRO A 606 -20.27 -8.36 27.22
C PRO A 606 -21.02 -7.03 27.02
N GLU A 607 -20.97 -6.12 28.01
CA GLU A 607 -21.68 -4.83 27.95
C GLU A 607 -21.22 -3.96 26.78
N ARG A 608 -19.90 -3.78 26.61
CA ARG A 608 -19.36 -2.97 25.50
C ARG A 608 -19.63 -3.58 24.14
N PHE A 609 -19.59 -4.91 24.02
CA PHE A 609 -19.98 -5.60 22.78
C PHE A 609 -21.46 -5.40 22.47
N ARG A 610 -22.35 -5.60 23.46
CA ARG A 610 -23.79 -5.37 23.34
C ARG A 610 -24.11 -3.92 22.95
N SER A 611 -23.41 -2.94 23.54
CA SER A 611 -23.53 -1.54 23.13
C SER A 611 -23.12 -1.33 21.66
N VAL A 612 -21.96 -1.84 21.23
CA VAL A 612 -21.49 -1.71 19.83
C VAL A 612 -22.47 -2.38 18.85
N ALA A 613 -23.02 -3.53 19.19
CA ALA A 613 -23.99 -4.26 18.38
C ALA A 613 -25.33 -3.51 18.25
N LYS A 614 -25.88 -3.01 19.38
CA LYS A 614 -27.07 -2.16 19.39
C LYS A 614 -26.87 -0.90 18.56
N PHE A 615 -25.73 -0.22 18.70
CA PHE A 615 -25.37 0.91 17.85
C PHE A 615 -25.28 0.52 16.38
N ALA A 616 -24.79 -0.68 16.02
CA ALA A 616 -24.79 -1.14 14.65
C ALA A 616 -26.22 -1.21 14.06
N ARG A 617 -27.19 -1.81 14.78
CA ARG A 617 -28.61 -1.81 14.39
C ARG A 617 -29.19 -0.39 14.29
N THR A 618 -28.92 0.49 15.26
CA THR A 618 -29.48 1.86 15.28
C THR A 618 -28.91 2.76 14.19
N LEU A 619 -27.63 2.59 13.83
CA LEU A 619 -26.95 3.42 12.84
C LEU A 619 -27.28 3.02 11.40
N LEU A 620 -27.53 1.73 11.15
CA LEU A 620 -27.66 1.16 9.81
C LEU A 620 -29.12 0.81 9.47
N PRO A 621 -29.75 1.44 8.46
CA PRO A 621 -31.17 1.26 8.14
C PRO A 621 -31.43 -0.02 7.31
N VAL A 622 -30.98 -1.16 7.84
CA VAL A 622 -31.09 -2.49 7.21
C VAL A 622 -32.22 -3.27 7.89
N THR A 623 -33.17 -3.75 7.10
CA THR A 623 -34.34 -4.51 7.56
C THR A 623 -33.98 -5.98 7.80
N ALA A 624 -33.10 -6.23 8.77
CA ALA A 624 -32.71 -7.56 9.24
C ALA A 624 -33.19 -7.73 10.70
N ALA A 625 -34.52 -7.73 10.89
CA ALA A 625 -35.14 -7.74 12.21
C ALA A 625 -35.04 -9.07 12.98
N GLU A 626 -34.74 -10.16 12.27
CA GLU A 626 -34.84 -11.54 12.77
C GLU A 626 -33.49 -12.15 13.23
N ILE A 627 -32.37 -11.47 13.00
CA ILE A 627 -31.01 -11.93 13.38
C ILE A 627 -30.55 -11.26 14.67
N SER A 628 -29.73 -11.89 15.52
CA SER A 628 -29.32 -11.30 16.80
C SER A 628 -28.49 -10.02 16.65
N ASP A 629 -28.29 -9.28 17.75
CA ASP A 629 -27.35 -8.14 17.79
C ASP A 629 -25.91 -8.58 17.41
N ALA A 630 -25.46 -9.75 17.87
CA ALA A 630 -24.15 -10.31 17.53
C ALA A 630 -24.05 -10.67 16.04
N CYS A 631 -25.10 -11.25 15.48
CA CYS A 631 -25.19 -11.62 14.07
C CYS A 631 -25.27 -10.41 13.15
N PHE A 632 -26.02 -9.38 13.54
CA PHE A 632 -26.05 -8.10 12.83
C PHE A 632 -24.65 -7.45 12.78
N LEU A 633 -23.92 -7.46 13.90
CA LEU A 633 -22.53 -6.99 13.94
C LEU A 633 -21.59 -7.88 13.10
N GLY A 634 -21.78 -9.19 13.10
CA GLY A 634 -21.03 -10.13 12.26
C GLY A 634 -21.26 -9.90 10.76
N CYS A 635 -22.51 -9.72 10.32
CA CYS A 635 -22.85 -9.33 8.94
C CYS A 635 -22.22 -7.99 8.55
N PHE A 636 -22.23 -7.00 9.45
CA PHE A 636 -21.52 -5.74 9.22
C PHE A 636 -20.01 -5.95 9.04
N LEU A 637 -19.38 -6.77 9.89
CA LEU A 637 -17.95 -7.11 9.79
C LEU A 637 -17.62 -7.89 8.50
N ARG A 638 -18.53 -8.73 7.99
CA ARG A 638 -18.41 -9.39 6.67
C ARG A 638 -18.52 -8.38 5.52
N GLY A 639 -19.44 -7.42 5.61
CA GLY A 639 -19.53 -6.30 4.66
C GLY A 639 -18.23 -5.48 4.64
N MET A 640 -17.67 -5.20 5.82
CA MET A 640 -16.37 -4.53 5.99
C MET A 640 -15.18 -5.33 5.45
N SER A 641 -15.16 -6.66 5.62
CA SER A 641 -14.06 -7.49 5.09
C SER A 641 -14.08 -7.56 3.56
N SER A 642 -15.27 -7.53 2.96
CA SER A 642 -15.48 -7.54 1.51
C SER A 642 -15.20 -6.18 0.85
N THR A 643 -15.79 -5.10 1.34
CA THR A 643 -15.68 -3.76 0.71
C THR A 643 -14.40 -3.01 1.09
N CYS A 644 -13.90 -3.23 2.31
CA CYS A 644 -12.87 -2.41 2.96
C CYS A 644 -11.70 -3.24 3.48
N ILE A 645 -11.37 -4.34 2.78
CA ILE A 645 -10.40 -5.38 3.19
C ILE A 645 -9.09 -4.89 3.82
N ARG A 646 -8.50 -3.77 3.35
CA ARG A 646 -7.25 -3.20 3.92
C ARG A 646 -7.45 -2.66 5.34
N VAL A 647 -8.60 -2.06 5.60
CA VAL A 647 -8.98 -1.48 6.90
C VAL A 647 -9.42 -2.58 7.86
N PHE A 648 -10.22 -3.53 7.36
CA PHE A 648 -10.60 -4.74 8.08
C PHE A 648 -9.39 -5.59 8.51
N HIS A 649 -8.48 -5.93 7.59
CA HIS A 649 -7.24 -6.64 7.92
C HIS A 649 -6.35 -5.85 8.89
N THR A 650 -6.44 -4.51 8.90
CA THR A 650 -5.74 -3.66 9.87
C THR A 650 -6.32 -3.80 11.29
N LEU A 651 -7.64 -4.02 11.45
CA LEU A 651 -8.23 -4.41 12.74
C LEU A 651 -7.64 -5.75 13.21
N CYS A 652 -7.88 -6.83 12.47
CA CYS A 652 -7.50 -8.19 12.87
C CYS A 652 -6.02 -8.31 13.23
N SER A 653 -5.14 -7.86 12.33
CA SER A 653 -3.68 -7.94 12.55
C SER A 653 -3.10 -6.82 13.43
N THR A 654 -3.96 -6.05 14.11
CA THR A 654 -3.59 -5.15 15.23
C THR A 654 -4.16 -5.64 16.56
N THR A 655 -5.37 -6.21 16.58
CA THR A 655 -5.94 -6.88 17.78
C THR A 655 -5.28 -8.23 18.08
N GLY A 656 -4.60 -8.82 17.09
CA GLY A 656 -3.94 -10.13 17.23
C GLY A 656 -4.75 -11.30 16.66
N PHE A 657 -5.93 -11.03 16.07
CA PHE A 657 -6.76 -12.04 15.42
C PHE A 657 -6.14 -12.49 14.09
N SER A 658 -5.87 -13.79 13.95
CA SER A 658 -5.33 -14.40 12.74
C SER A 658 -6.44 -14.71 11.74
N TYR A 659 -6.81 -13.71 10.93
CA TYR A 659 -7.75 -13.90 9.82
C TYR A 659 -7.04 -14.57 8.64
N THR A 660 -7.19 -15.89 8.50
CA THR A 660 -6.93 -16.56 7.22
C THR A 660 -8.03 -16.21 6.23
N ARG A 661 -7.68 -16.03 4.95
CA ARG A 661 -8.62 -15.66 3.90
C ARG A 661 -8.99 -16.92 3.10
N ASP A 662 -9.63 -17.86 3.78
CA ASP A 662 -10.12 -19.10 3.18
C ASP A 662 -11.47 -18.83 2.49
N GLU A 663 -11.41 -18.49 1.21
CA GLU A 663 -12.55 -17.95 0.43
C GLU A 663 -13.56 -19.02 -0.02
N LEU A 664 -13.34 -20.28 0.38
CA LEU A 664 -14.08 -21.45 -0.09
C LEU A 664 -15.19 -21.90 0.87
N GLU A 665 -15.25 -21.38 2.11
CA GLU A 665 -16.40 -21.63 2.98
C GLU A 665 -17.63 -20.85 2.52
N MET A 666 -18.66 -21.58 2.09
CA MET A 666 -20.00 -21.03 1.85
C MET A 666 -20.52 -20.35 3.13
N PRO A 667 -21.01 -19.09 3.07
CA PRO A 667 -21.50 -18.39 4.25
C PRO A 667 -22.67 -19.13 4.91
N LYS A 668 -22.58 -19.36 6.22
CA LYS A 668 -23.67 -19.96 7.01
C LYS A 668 -24.84 -18.98 7.04
N PRO A 669 -26.07 -19.38 6.67
CA PRO A 669 -27.23 -18.48 6.70
C PRO A 669 -27.48 -17.91 8.11
N CYS A 670 -27.87 -16.64 8.20
CA CYS A 670 -28.05 -15.98 9.51
C CYS A 670 -29.23 -16.54 10.33
N LYS A 671 -30.21 -17.13 9.65
CA LYS A 671 -31.30 -17.90 10.29
C LYS A 671 -30.84 -19.17 11.02
N ASP A 672 -29.63 -19.65 10.73
CA ASP A 672 -29.06 -20.87 11.32
C ASP A 672 -28.13 -20.55 12.52
N GLU A 673 -28.21 -19.32 13.06
CA GLU A 673 -27.38 -18.80 14.15
C GLU A 673 -27.57 -19.55 15.49
N GLY A 674 -28.83 -19.80 15.86
CA GLY A 674 -29.20 -20.24 17.21
C GLY A 674 -28.96 -19.17 18.30
N PRO A 675 -29.30 -19.47 19.57
CA PRO A 675 -29.22 -18.49 20.68
C PRO A 675 -27.80 -18.17 21.16
N GLU A 676 -26.78 -18.89 20.68
CA GLU A 676 -25.38 -18.81 21.14
C GLU A 676 -24.43 -18.19 20.10
N PHE A 677 -24.96 -17.51 19.08
CA PHE A 677 -24.20 -16.99 17.93
C PHE A 677 -23.30 -18.08 17.31
N PHE A 678 -23.92 -19.08 16.70
CA PHE A 678 -23.29 -20.29 16.14
C PHE A 678 -22.46 -21.10 17.17
N GLY A 679 -22.87 -21.09 18.44
CA GLY A 679 -22.20 -21.80 19.54
C GLY A 679 -20.84 -21.20 19.92
N ARG A 680 -20.64 -19.88 19.74
CA ARG A 680 -19.36 -19.18 19.99
C ARG A 680 -19.42 -18.12 21.09
N LEU A 681 -20.62 -17.65 21.43
CA LEU A 681 -20.91 -16.85 22.62
C LEU A 681 -21.57 -17.73 23.69
N PRO A 682 -21.46 -17.40 24.99
CA PRO A 682 -22.20 -18.11 26.02
C PRO A 682 -23.73 -18.03 25.80
N PRO A 683 -24.50 -19.06 26.18
CA PRO A 683 -25.95 -18.90 26.29
C PRO A 683 -26.28 -17.73 27.22
N ASN A 684 -27.30 -16.95 26.84
CA ASN A 684 -27.72 -15.73 27.53
C ASN A 684 -26.65 -14.60 27.57
N TRP A 685 -25.71 -14.54 26.60
CA TRP A 685 -24.74 -13.43 26.50
C TRP A 685 -25.39 -12.03 26.47
N GLU A 686 -26.67 -11.92 26.11
CA GLU A 686 -27.46 -10.69 26.14
C GLU A 686 -27.82 -10.23 27.57
N THR A 687 -27.80 -11.11 28.58
CA THR A 687 -28.09 -10.75 29.99
C THR A 687 -26.84 -10.71 30.88
N ILE A 688 -25.76 -11.42 30.52
CA ILE A 688 -24.50 -11.48 31.28
C ILE A 688 -23.94 -10.06 31.57
N THR A 689 -23.60 -9.78 32.82
CA THR A 689 -22.94 -8.53 33.25
C THR A 689 -21.42 -8.65 33.24
N THR A 690 -20.70 -7.56 33.47
CA THR A 690 -19.24 -7.59 33.70
C THR A 690 -18.89 -8.20 35.07
N GLU A 691 -19.81 -8.22 36.04
CA GLU A 691 -19.59 -8.81 37.37
C GLU A 691 -19.61 -10.34 37.32
N ASP A 692 -20.47 -10.93 36.49
CA ASP A 692 -20.51 -12.38 36.20
C ASP A 692 -19.24 -12.87 35.49
N PHE A 693 -18.52 -11.98 34.80
CA PHE A 693 -17.44 -12.33 33.89
C PHE A 693 -16.08 -12.24 34.58
N ASN A 694 -15.66 -13.32 35.26
CA ASN A 694 -14.42 -13.33 36.05
C ASN A 694 -13.17 -12.96 35.23
N VAL A 695 -12.74 -11.70 35.38
CA VAL A 695 -11.83 -10.98 34.47
C VAL A 695 -10.40 -11.55 34.49
N GLU A 696 -9.98 -12.24 35.56
CA GLU A 696 -8.64 -12.84 35.64
C GLU A 696 -8.41 -13.96 34.61
N SER A 697 -9.49 -14.51 34.04
CA SER A 697 -9.46 -15.45 32.91
C SER A 697 -9.18 -14.80 31.54
N HIS A 698 -8.97 -13.47 31.48
CA HIS A 698 -8.62 -12.75 30.26
C HIS A 698 -7.51 -13.49 29.46
N PRO A 699 -7.67 -13.66 28.13
CA PRO A 699 -6.76 -14.47 27.34
C PRO A 699 -5.33 -13.88 27.37
N ARG A 700 -4.44 -14.54 28.13
CA ARG A 700 -2.99 -14.29 28.08
C ARG A 700 -2.55 -14.39 26.62
N VAL A 701 -2.21 -13.24 26.02
CA VAL A 701 -1.99 -13.07 24.58
C VAL A 701 -1.22 -14.25 24.00
N LEU A 702 -1.88 -15.01 23.13
CA LEU A 702 -1.45 -16.33 22.64
C LEU A 702 -0.05 -16.28 22.01
N SER A 703 0.94 -16.46 22.88
CA SER A 703 2.37 -16.50 22.54
C SER A 703 2.90 -17.94 22.50
N GLN A 704 2.02 -18.92 22.80
CA GLN A 704 2.29 -20.35 22.89
C GLN A 704 1.05 -21.12 22.39
N SER A 705 0.88 -21.24 21.06
CA SER A 705 0.12 -22.32 20.41
C SER A 705 0.19 -22.19 18.88
N VAL A 706 1.31 -22.60 18.27
CA VAL A 706 1.36 -23.05 16.85
C VAL A 706 2.36 -24.23 16.77
N ALA A 707 2.05 -25.29 17.53
CA ALA A 707 2.70 -26.59 17.46
C ALA A 707 1.69 -27.63 18.00
N HIS A 708 1.65 -28.81 17.39
CA HIS A 708 0.70 -29.89 17.66
C HIS A 708 -0.78 -29.57 17.33
N PHE A 709 -1.16 -29.91 16.10
CA PHE A 709 -2.31 -30.81 15.92
C PHE A 709 -1.76 -32.21 15.62
N GLU A 710 -2.58 -33.24 15.84
CA GLU A 710 -2.13 -34.62 15.98
C GLU A 710 -1.98 -35.38 14.65
N THR A 711 -1.06 -36.35 14.64
CA THR A 711 -1.06 -37.48 13.70
C THR A 711 -0.88 -38.78 14.48
N ALA A 712 -1.59 -39.84 14.07
CA ALA A 712 -1.71 -41.11 14.78
C ALA A 712 -0.35 -41.85 14.98
N PRO A 713 -0.23 -42.74 15.99
CA PRO A 713 1.05 -43.28 16.40
C PRO A 713 1.56 -44.41 15.50
N HIS A 714 2.85 -44.35 15.16
CA HIS A 714 3.61 -45.52 14.71
C HIS A 714 4.67 -45.89 15.74
N THR A 715 4.67 -47.16 16.14
CA THR A 715 5.66 -47.75 17.04
C THR A 715 6.96 -48.06 16.31
N HIS A 716 8.08 -47.53 16.80
CA HIS A 716 9.37 -48.23 16.82
C HIS A 716 10.27 -47.56 17.88
N GLY A 717 11.08 -48.35 18.58
CA GLY A 717 12.04 -47.84 19.56
C GLY A 717 13.42 -48.47 19.37
N SER A 718 14.43 -47.79 19.88
CA SER A 718 15.79 -48.30 20.13
C SER A 718 16.56 -47.36 21.06
N ASP A 719 17.55 -47.91 21.78
CA ASP A 719 18.21 -47.25 22.91
C ASP A 719 19.22 -46.13 22.57
N SER A 720 19.42 -45.22 23.53
CA SER A 720 20.72 -44.55 23.75
C SER A 720 20.90 -44.10 25.21
N LYS A 721 21.52 -44.97 26.01
CA LYS A 721 22.35 -44.66 27.20
C LYS A 721 23.42 -43.58 26.85
N ILE A 722 24.03 -42.76 27.72
CA ILE A 722 24.21 -42.59 29.18
C ILE A 722 24.57 -41.08 29.36
N GLY A 723 24.45 -40.37 30.50
CA GLY A 723 23.99 -40.64 31.87
C GLY A 723 24.34 -39.42 32.77
N LEU A 724 23.83 -39.35 34.00
CA LEU A 724 24.06 -38.23 34.93
C LEU A 724 24.58 -38.71 36.29
N LEU A 725 25.43 -37.89 36.94
CA LEU A 725 25.93 -38.10 38.30
C LEU A 725 25.02 -37.40 39.33
N PRO A 726 24.74 -38.02 40.49
CA PRO A 726 23.99 -37.41 41.57
C PRO A 726 24.89 -36.64 42.56
N VAL A 727 24.32 -35.63 43.21
CA VAL A 727 24.82 -35.08 44.49
C VAL A 727 23.64 -35.01 45.44
N ALA A 728 23.81 -35.51 46.66
CA ALA A 728 22.80 -35.51 47.72
C ALA A 728 23.41 -34.95 49.02
N ALA A 729 22.58 -34.29 49.82
CA ALA A 729 22.86 -33.92 51.21
C ALA A 729 21.53 -33.71 51.96
N ASP A 730 21.50 -34.06 53.24
CA ASP A 730 20.28 -34.27 54.02
C ASP A 730 19.69 -33.01 54.70
N PRO A 731 18.41 -33.05 55.12
CA PRO A 731 17.80 -32.09 56.05
C PRO A 731 17.93 -32.50 57.54
N LEU A 732 17.29 -31.72 58.44
CA LEU A 732 17.35 -31.73 59.93
C LEU A 732 18.41 -30.72 60.48
N THR A 733 18.21 -29.96 61.57
CA THR A 733 17.13 -29.96 62.59
C THR A 733 16.99 -28.58 63.28
N ALA A 734 15.87 -28.41 64.02
CA ALA A 734 15.71 -27.60 65.25
C ALA A 734 15.43 -26.06 65.21
N ASP A 735 14.28 -25.72 65.79
CA ASP A 735 13.87 -24.49 66.53
C ASP A 735 14.66 -24.33 67.87
N PRO A 736 14.48 -23.30 68.76
CA PRO A 736 13.32 -22.40 68.93
C PRO A 736 13.58 -20.90 69.27
N ALA A 737 12.50 -20.08 69.31
CA ALA A 737 12.03 -19.26 70.47
C ALA A 737 11.45 -17.85 70.15
N ASP A 738 10.26 -17.54 70.68
CA ASP A 738 9.65 -16.19 70.79
C ASP A 738 10.16 -15.40 72.03
N PRO A 739 9.86 -14.08 72.17
CA PRO A 739 8.68 -13.70 72.99
C PRO A 739 7.93 -12.36 72.66
N VAL A 740 6.60 -12.45 72.51
CA VAL A 740 5.47 -11.68 73.13
C VAL A 740 5.47 -10.11 73.26
N THR A 741 4.26 -9.52 73.16
CA THR A 741 3.74 -8.19 73.63
C THR A 741 3.76 -6.98 72.66
N ALA A 742 2.79 -6.03 72.64
CA ALA A 742 1.37 -5.99 73.09
C ALA A 742 0.62 -4.72 72.55
N ASP A 743 -0.72 -4.73 72.54
CA ASP A 743 -1.63 -3.62 72.13
C ASP A 743 -2.01 -2.63 73.26
N PRO A 744 -2.40 -1.39 72.91
CA PRO A 744 -3.58 -0.70 73.51
C PRO A 744 -4.34 0.25 72.53
N VAL A 745 -5.62 0.67 72.67
CA VAL A 745 -6.80 0.32 73.52
C VAL A 745 -8.10 0.90 72.87
N ILE A 746 -9.29 0.52 73.35
CA ILE A 746 -10.66 0.87 72.85
C ILE A 746 -11.37 1.88 73.82
N PRO A 747 -12.21 2.86 73.37
CA PRO A 747 -13.69 2.72 73.52
C PRO A 747 -14.63 3.43 72.49
N THR A 748 -15.88 2.95 72.53
CA THR A 748 -17.14 3.31 71.80
C THR A 748 -17.97 4.37 72.61
N PRO A 749 -19.32 4.66 72.52
CA PRO A 749 -20.49 3.89 71.96
C PRO A 749 -21.72 4.67 71.38
N VAL A 750 -22.84 3.94 71.13
CA VAL A 750 -24.27 4.38 70.91
C VAL A 750 -24.60 4.99 69.52
N ALA A 751 -25.71 4.75 68.79
CA ALA A 751 -26.76 3.71 68.64
C ALA A 751 -27.51 3.99 67.28
N LEU A 752 -28.25 3.13 66.53
CA LEU A 752 -28.97 1.85 66.72
C LEU A 752 -30.48 1.99 67.08
N VAL A 753 -31.39 1.88 66.08
CA VAL A 753 -32.87 1.81 66.24
C VAL A 753 -33.54 0.83 65.25
N THR A 754 -34.09 -0.26 65.81
CA THR A 754 -35.22 -1.15 65.41
C THR A 754 -35.55 -1.53 63.94
N HIS A 755 -35.33 -2.82 63.66
CA HIS A 755 -36.19 -3.79 62.92
C HIS A 755 -37.70 -3.76 63.36
N PRO A 756 -38.72 -4.33 62.63
CA PRO A 756 -38.78 -5.80 62.43
C PRO A 756 -39.67 -6.46 61.33
N ARG A 757 -39.48 -7.80 61.27
CA ARG A 757 -40.44 -8.90 61.03
C ARG A 757 -40.54 -9.61 59.66
N THR A 758 -40.61 -10.92 59.81
CA THR A 758 -40.60 -12.07 58.88
C THR A 758 -42.02 -12.69 58.80
N PRO A 759 -42.22 -13.92 58.30
CA PRO A 759 -41.96 -14.46 56.96
C PRO A 759 -43.23 -15.11 56.33
N ALA A 760 -43.14 -15.70 55.13
CA ALA A 760 -44.16 -16.64 54.64
C ALA A 760 -43.56 -17.76 53.75
N MET A 761 -43.98 -19.01 54.01
CA MET A 761 -43.82 -20.17 53.12
C MET A 761 -45.16 -20.44 52.41
N VAL A 762 -45.14 -21.12 51.25
CA VAL A 762 -46.11 -22.17 50.86
C VAL A 762 -45.54 -22.96 49.67
N ASN A 763 -46.00 -24.20 49.49
CA ASN A 763 -45.43 -25.22 48.60
C ASN A 763 -45.97 -25.22 47.15
N HIS A 764 -45.27 -26.00 46.32
CA HIS A 764 -45.68 -26.63 45.05
C HIS A 764 -47.18 -26.64 44.68
N SER A 765 -47.49 -26.44 43.39
CA SER A 765 -47.90 -27.54 42.46
C SER A 765 -48.48 -27.01 41.14
N ALA A 766 -47.94 -27.46 40.01
CA ALA A 766 -48.59 -27.37 38.69
C ALA A 766 -47.96 -28.34 37.66
N MET A 767 -48.25 -29.64 37.78
CA MET A 767 -48.08 -30.54 36.63
C MET A 767 -49.22 -30.29 35.63
N VAL A 768 -48.90 -30.11 34.35
CA VAL A 768 -49.83 -30.34 33.25
C VAL A 768 -49.19 -31.36 32.33
N ASN A 769 -49.93 -32.41 32.02
CA ASN A 769 -49.44 -33.59 31.31
C ASN A 769 -50.25 -33.81 30.02
N HIS A 770 -49.72 -34.68 29.16
CA HIS A 770 -50.44 -35.35 28.06
C HIS A 770 -50.73 -34.59 26.74
N PRO A 771 -50.86 -35.32 25.60
CA PRO A 771 -50.04 -34.99 24.44
C PRO A 771 -50.79 -34.95 23.10
N ALA A 772 -50.04 -34.72 22.01
CA ALA A 772 -50.45 -35.05 20.66
C ALA A 772 -49.31 -35.70 19.86
N MET A 773 -49.30 -37.04 19.79
CA MET A 773 -48.60 -37.75 18.72
C MET A 773 -49.49 -37.75 17.47
N VAL A 774 -48.95 -37.39 16.31
CA VAL A 774 -49.56 -37.68 15.02
C VAL A 774 -48.56 -38.47 14.18
N ASN A 775 -48.75 -39.78 14.13
CA ASN A 775 -48.14 -40.61 13.09
C ASN A 775 -48.88 -40.33 11.77
N HIS A 776 -48.13 -40.13 10.69
CA HIS A 776 -48.58 -40.60 9.38
C HIS A 776 -47.38 -41.04 8.53
N ALA A 777 -47.24 -42.35 8.37
CA ALA A 777 -46.48 -42.92 7.27
C ALA A 777 -47.31 -42.81 5.99
N ALA A 778 -46.68 -42.43 4.88
CA ALA A 778 -47.27 -42.45 3.55
C ALA A 778 -46.19 -42.87 2.53
N MET A 779 -46.05 -44.17 2.32
CA MET A 779 -45.28 -44.71 1.20
C MET A 779 -46.03 -44.47 -0.11
N VAL A 780 -45.38 -43.87 -1.10
CA VAL A 780 -45.80 -44.00 -2.51
C VAL A 780 -44.56 -44.30 -3.36
N ASN A 781 -44.41 -45.58 -3.70
CA ASN A 781 -43.59 -45.97 -4.86
C ASN A 781 -44.44 -45.77 -6.11
N HIS A 782 -43.87 -45.16 -7.17
CA HIS A 782 -43.87 -45.75 -8.51
C HIS A 782 -42.91 -44.99 -9.44
N PRO A 783 -42.07 -45.67 -10.23
CA PRO A 783 -41.26 -45.04 -11.26
C PRO A 783 -42.08 -44.81 -12.54
N ALA A 784 -41.82 -43.70 -13.23
CA ALA A 784 -42.38 -43.42 -14.56
C ALA A 784 -41.28 -42.90 -15.49
N MET A 785 -40.88 -43.71 -16.46
CA MET A 785 -40.05 -43.28 -17.59
C MET A 785 -40.91 -42.53 -18.61
N VAL A 786 -40.50 -41.33 -19.01
CA VAL A 786 -40.94 -40.73 -20.27
C VAL A 786 -39.73 -40.15 -20.99
N ASN A 787 -39.29 -40.84 -22.05
CA ASN A 787 -38.48 -40.21 -23.08
C ASN A 787 -39.36 -39.26 -23.89
N HIS A 788 -38.87 -38.08 -24.23
CA HIS A 788 -39.09 -37.53 -25.57
C HIS A 788 -37.99 -36.54 -25.94
N ALA A 789 -37.37 -36.75 -27.11
CA ALA A 789 -36.45 -35.79 -27.71
C ALA A 789 -37.23 -34.66 -28.39
N ALA A 790 -36.71 -33.43 -28.29
CA ALA A 790 -37.19 -32.29 -29.06
C ALA A 790 -36.04 -31.75 -29.92
N MET A 791 -36.08 -32.06 -31.22
CA MET A 791 -35.15 -31.50 -32.20
C MET A 791 -35.53 -30.06 -32.54
N VAL A 792 -34.53 -29.17 -32.66
CA VAL A 792 -34.67 -27.88 -33.34
C VAL A 792 -33.66 -27.82 -34.47
N ASN A 793 -34.14 -27.94 -35.71
CA ASN A 793 -33.33 -27.76 -36.92
C ASN A 793 -33.28 -26.28 -37.31
N HIS A 794 -32.10 -25.79 -37.67
CA HIS A 794 -31.96 -24.56 -38.46
C HIS A 794 -30.87 -24.74 -39.54
N PRO A 795 -31.19 -24.64 -40.84
CA PRO A 795 -30.21 -24.75 -41.92
C PRO A 795 -29.66 -23.38 -42.34
N ALA A 796 -28.34 -23.26 -42.49
CA ALA A 796 -27.68 -22.09 -43.09
C ALA A 796 -26.26 -22.43 -43.61
N MET A 797 -26.16 -23.35 -44.58
CA MET A 797 -24.85 -23.73 -45.17
C MET A 797 -24.43 -22.77 -46.29
N VAL A 798 -23.72 -21.69 -45.93
CA VAL A 798 -23.14 -20.76 -46.91
C VAL A 798 -21.85 -21.35 -47.49
N VAL A 799 -21.90 -21.80 -48.74
CA VAL A 799 -20.70 -22.23 -49.48
C VAL A 799 -19.92 -20.99 -49.92
N LEU A 800 -18.77 -20.76 -49.31
CA LEU A 800 -17.75 -19.83 -49.84
C LEU A 800 -16.76 -20.63 -50.69
N SER A 801 -16.54 -20.18 -51.93
CA SER A 801 -15.63 -20.83 -52.87
C SER A 801 -14.18 -20.83 -52.33
N PRO A 802 -13.43 -21.93 -52.48
CA PRO A 802 -12.03 -21.96 -52.09
C PRO A 802 -11.21 -21.08 -53.03
N ILE A 803 -10.68 -19.97 -52.51
CA ILE A 803 -9.57 -19.25 -53.16
C ILE A 803 -8.38 -20.21 -53.14
N SER A 804 -7.72 -20.41 -54.29
CA SER A 804 -6.64 -21.39 -54.36
C SER A 804 -5.44 -20.94 -53.52
N HIS A 805 -4.72 -21.91 -52.94
CA HIS A 805 -3.51 -21.63 -52.17
C HIS A 805 -2.39 -21.04 -53.07
N GLU A 806 -2.48 -21.21 -54.39
CA GLU A 806 -1.59 -20.54 -55.34
C GLU A 806 -1.85 -19.02 -55.41
N ASP A 807 -3.11 -18.58 -55.48
CA ASP A 807 -3.43 -17.15 -55.66
C ASP A 807 -2.96 -16.32 -54.46
N ALA A 808 -3.13 -16.86 -53.25
CA ALA A 808 -2.60 -16.26 -52.02
C ALA A 808 -1.06 -16.14 -52.05
N SER A 809 -0.35 -17.22 -52.40
CA SER A 809 1.12 -17.22 -52.53
C SER A 809 1.61 -16.28 -53.65
N ARG A 810 0.89 -16.23 -54.78
CA ARG A 810 1.21 -15.40 -55.94
C ARG A 810 1.06 -13.91 -55.62
N SER A 811 -0.02 -13.54 -54.91
CA SER A 811 -0.20 -12.19 -54.37
C SER A 811 0.85 -11.82 -53.33
N ALA A 812 1.22 -12.75 -52.44
CA ALA A 812 2.25 -12.51 -51.43
C ALA A 812 3.64 -12.26 -52.05
N MET A 813 4.03 -13.06 -53.06
CA MET A 813 5.29 -12.86 -53.80
C MET A 813 5.32 -11.54 -54.57
N GLN A 814 4.21 -11.15 -55.21
CA GLN A 814 4.10 -9.83 -55.88
C GLN A 814 4.26 -8.68 -54.87
N HIS A 815 3.68 -8.80 -53.67
CA HIS A 815 3.81 -7.78 -52.64
C HIS A 815 5.24 -7.69 -52.06
N ALA A 816 5.91 -8.83 -51.87
CA ALA A 816 7.31 -8.89 -51.46
C ALA A 816 8.26 -8.25 -52.51
N ALA A 817 8.05 -8.54 -53.80
CA ALA A 817 8.82 -7.94 -54.89
C ALA A 817 8.64 -6.40 -54.95
N ALA A 818 7.41 -5.91 -54.79
CA ALA A 818 7.12 -4.48 -54.73
C ALA A 818 7.75 -3.79 -53.51
N LEU A 819 7.86 -4.48 -52.38
CA LEU A 819 8.55 -3.99 -51.19
C LEU A 819 10.06 -3.89 -51.41
N HIS A 820 10.66 -4.92 -52.02
CA HIS A 820 12.09 -4.96 -52.34
C HIS A 820 12.49 -3.85 -53.32
N ALA A 821 11.72 -3.64 -54.39
CA ALA A 821 11.96 -2.56 -55.35
C ALA A 821 11.95 -1.16 -54.69
N ARG A 822 11.03 -0.93 -53.73
CA ARG A 822 10.99 0.31 -52.94
C ARG A 822 12.21 0.49 -52.03
N LEU A 823 12.75 -0.59 -51.46
CA LEU A 823 13.96 -0.54 -50.63
C LEU A 823 15.21 -0.23 -51.48
N CYS A 824 15.36 -0.83 -52.66
CA CYS A 824 16.44 -0.52 -53.60
C CYS A 824 16.45 0.97 -53.99
N ALA A 825 15.32 1.51 -54.44
CA ALA A 825 15.19 2.91 -54.82
C ALA A 825 15.50 3.88 -53.64
N SER A 826 15.14 3.48 -52.41
CA SER A 826 15.46 4.25 -51.21
C SER A 826 16.95 4.23 -50.86
N TYR A 827 17.71 3.21 -51.26
CA TYR A 827 19.16 3.14 -51.05
C TYR A 827 19.92 4.00 -52.07
N GLU A 828 19.55 3.94 -53.34
CA GLU A 828 20.17 4.76 -54.40
C GLU A 828 20.01 6.26 -54.14
N ALA A 829 18.81 6.69 -53.72
CA ALA A 829 18.54 8.07 -53.31
C ALA A 829 19.37 8.54 -52.10
N LEU A 830 19.84 7.61 -51.27
CA LEU A 830 20.63 7.88 -50.07
C LEU A 830 22.14 7.95 -50.38
N ASP A 831 22.62 7.16 -51.34
CA ASP A 831 24.00 7.25 -51.83
C ASP A 831 24.23 8.49 -52.72
N LEU A 832 23.27 8.84 -53.58
CA LEU A 832 23.27 10.10 -54.34
C LEU A 832 23.43 11.32 -53.41
N ARG A 833 22.75 11.35 -52.26
CA ARG A 833 22.91 12.41 -51.25
C ARG A 833 24.27 12.46 -50.56
N LYS A 834 25.02 11.36 -50.53
CA LYS A 834 26.41 11.35 -50.00
C LYS A 834 27.39 11.90 -51.03
N ARG A 835 27.24 11.56 -52.31
CA ARG A 835 28.14 11.99 -53.39
C ARG A 835 28.03 13.49 -53.71
N THR A 836 26.89 14.11 -53.47
CA THR A 836 26.68 15.56 -53.71
C THR A 836 27.04 16.46 -52.52
N GLY A 837 27.61 15.92 -51.44
CA GLY A 837 27.88 16.65 -50.20
C GLY A 837 29.33 17.15 -50.01
N VAL A 838 30.21 16.95 -51.00
CA VAL A 838 31.65 17.20 -50.87
C VAL A 838 32.19 17.93 -52.11
N GLU A 839 31.88 19.23 -52.22
CA GLU A 839 32.62 20.22 -53.02
C GLU A 839 32.02 21.62 -52.74
N ASN A 840 32.81 22.51 -52.09
CA ASN A 840 32.74 23.99 -52.00
C ASN A 840 33.24 24.52 -50.63
N GLU A 841 34.54 24.33 -50.33
CA GLU A 841 35.28 25.21 -49.42
C GLU A 841 36.65 25.57 -50.03
N GLU A 842 36.67 26.59 -50.89
CA GLU A 842 37.89 27.32 -51.23
C GLU A 842 37.67 28.83 -51.27
N SER A 843 38.70 29.56 -50.86
CA SER A 843 38.89 31.01 -51.05
C SER A 843 37.87 31.96 -50.40
N TRP A 844 38.35 32.81 -49.48
CA TRP A 844 38.84 34.16 -49.87
C TRP A 844 39.67 34.77 -48.74
N GLY A 845 40.82 35.36 -49.08
CA GLY A 845 41.81 35.81 -48.09
C GLY A 845 41.78 37.31 -47.79
N GLY A 846 41.72 37.65 -46.50
CA GLY A 846 42.46 38.74 -45.86
C GLY A 846 42.22 40.21 -46.26
N LYS A 847 41.99 41.06 -45.24
CA LYS A 847 42.51 42.45 -45.22
C LYS A 847 42.65 42.96 -43.78
N ARG A 848 43.64 43.85 -43.56
CA ARG A 848 43.89 44.50 -42.26
C ARG A 848 42.97 45.72 -42.08
N GLY A 849 42.46 45.92 -40.88
CA GLY A 849 41.83 47.16 -40.38
C GLY A 849 42.49 47.60 -39.07
N LYS A 850 42.33 48.87 -38.65
CA LYS A 850 43.14 49.50 -37.58
C LYS A 850 42.28 50.41 -36.68
N PHE A 851 42.46 50.30 -35.35
CA PHE A 851 42.03 51.25 -34.29
C PHE A 851 40.50 51.54 -34.17
N PRO A 852 40.02 52.23 -33.10
CA PRO A 852 40.72 52.73 -31.91
C PRO A 852 40.20 52.20 -30.55
N ASP A 853 40.81 52.69 -29.47
CA ASP A 853 40.70 52.28 -28.06
C ASP A 853 39.53 52.88 -27.24
N ALA A 854 39.51 52.50 -25.95
CA ALA A 854 38.94 53.20 -24.78
C ALA A 854 37.52 52.79 -24.30
N PRO A 855 37.19 52.98 -22.99
CA PRO A 855 38.05 52.65 -21.84
C PRO A 855 37.32 51.89 -20.71
N GLY A 856 38.11 51.45 -19.72
CA GLY A 856 37.71 50.47 -18.70
C GLY A 856 36.68 50.89 -17.63
N SER A 857 36.16 49.88 -16.95
CA SER A 857 35.35 49.99 -15.73
C SER A 857 35.73 48.86 -14.75
N THR A 858 36.65 49.14 -13.82
CA THR A 858 36.98 48.22 -12.73
C THR A 858 35.91 48.29 -11.62
N ARG A 859 35.49 47.14 -11.08
CA ARG A 859 34.66 47.11 -9.86
C ARG A 859 35.06 45.95 -8.95
N LYS A 860 35.66 46.29 -7.82
CA LYS A 860 35.96 45.35 -6.72
C LYS A 860 34.66 44.92 -6.02
N ARG A 861 34.68 43.73 -5.44
CA ARG A 861 33.65 43.24 -4.50
C ARG A 861 33.92 43.74 -3.07
N PRO A 862 32.88 43.85 -2.23
CA PRO A 862 32.77 43.15 -0.95
C PRO A 862 32.40 41.67 -1.20
#